data_AF-A0A0Q2UEI6-F1
#
_entry.id   AF-A0A0Q2UEI6-F1
#
_cell.length_a   1.000
_cell.length_b   1.000
_cell.length_c   1.000
_cell.angle_alpha   90.00
_cell.angle_beta   90.00
_cell.angle_gamma   90.00
#
_symmetry.space_group_name_H-M   'P 1'
#
loop_
_entity.id
_entity.type
_entity.pdbx_description
1 polymer ?
#
loop_
_entity_poly.entity_id
_entity_poly.type
_entity_poly.pdbx_seq_one_letter_code
_entity_poly.pdbx_strand_id
1 'polypeptide(L)'
;MPSLKPAAPPGLLGKLMAEVRHGFRSNVLEFGPEDPVFGGTECRVEGCERTARGLRLCQGHRQRWHDEGRPSLEQFAASTDPRWRRQQPNQRCRVPGCGYGSARGGMCGLHAQRWERAGRPSLAGWLAEPQPFKQPAAGVTCRIPHCELWPQGTSAFCQTHTTTWKVNGRPDIDAFADHFADQTPLASEQIRLDRLAGQLKLELQYVLQRRHDDRQGKLTPDVVMRVVKALAAAQVDSLLERDEDTWHEWARSTINDTRSRGFLSYASRVIADLAEAGGWDAEYPRDVWRMRRLGYDGDRTLRFDGMPQPWLRDLVKRWVRWRLSTGLGLEAGAGRPVVAFTRFAGFLADIGVESIDQINRPVLERYLAHLRSDSIGAQRRGTHIGLLNRFFAAVRQHRWDTDLPADAMFFAEDYPKRDERLPRALAEQVMAQLEDADNLARFADPAYRLITIILMRCGLRITDALRLRSDCVVADAESAPYLRYLNHKMKRDALVPIDEQLRELIAEHRNHTSQRWPAGTPVLFPRPTKNIDGTHPIASPTYRMALLRWLSVCDIRDEHGQPVHLTPHQWRHTLGTRLINRDVPQEVVRRILDHDSAQMTSHYARLHDTTVRRQWEAARKVDIHGSTIIFDPSGPIAEAAWAKQRLGRATQALPNGYCGLPLQQSCPHANACLTCPMFLTTAEFLPQHHQQRQQTLQLITAAEARGQQRLAEMNRQVLHNLDNIITALNDPEPGKAKHAG
;
A
#
# COMPACT_ATOMS: atom_id res chain seq x y z
N MET A 1 30.23 50.36 19.16
CA MET A 1 29.05 49.49 18.97
C MET A 1 29.39 48.13 19.55
N PRO A 2 28.91 47.76 20.75
CA PRO A 2 29.18 46.44 21.31
C PRO A 2 28.43 45.39 20.49
N SER A 3 29.16 44.37 20.04
CA SER A 3 28.63 43.20 19.34
C SER A 3 27.62 42.47 20.23
N LEU A 4 26.34 42.54 19.87
CA LEU A 4 25.28 41.71 20.45
C LEU A 4 25.60 40.26 20.09
N LYS A 5 26.11 39.49 21.06
CA LYS A 5 26.13 38.03 20.98
C LYS A 5 24.68 37.56 20.73
N PRO A 6 24.43 36.66 19.77
CA PRO A 6 23.10 36.10 19.58
C PRO A 6 22.67 35.43 20.89
N ALA A 7 21.45 35.74 21.34
CA ALA A 7 20.87 35.13 22.52
C ALA A 7 20.90 33.60 22.39
N ALA A 8 21.23 32.89 23.47
CA ALA A 8 21.18 31.44 23.49
C ALA A 8 19.79 30.98 23.04
N PRO A 9 19.69 29.94 22.19
CA PRO A 9 18.40 29.47 21.71
C PRO A 9 17.50 29.12 22.91
N PRO A 10 16.21 29.50 22.87
CA PRO A 10 15.32 29.27 23.99
C PRO A 10 15.24 27.77 24.31
N GLY A 11 15.34 27.43 25.59
CA GLY A 11 15.06 26.08 26.09
C GLY A 11 13.61 25.67 25.77
N LEU A 12 13.28 24.39 25.97
CA LEU A 12 11.96 23.83 25.61
C LEU A 12 10.79 24.69 26.14
N LEU A 13 10.84 25.13 27.40
CA LEU A 13 9.80 25.98 27.96
C LEU A 13 9.60 27.28 27.17
N GLY A 14 10.70 27.96 26.80
CA GLY A 14 10.62 29.18 25.98
C GLY A 14 10.01 28.91 24.60
N LYS A 15 10.35 27.78 23.97
CA LYS A 15 9.75 27.34 22.71
C LYS A 15 8.25 27.06 22.85
N LEU A 16 7.86 26.29 23.88
CA LEU A 16 6.45 26.00 24.16
C LEU A 16 5.65 27.28 24.41
N MET A 17 6.21 28.23 25.16
CA MET A 17 5.54 29.49 25.44
C MET A 17 5.31 30.34 24.20
N ALA A 18 6.19 30.25 23.21
CA ALA A 18 6.09 30.94 21.92
C ALA A 18 5.14 30.22 20.94
N GLU A 19 5.16 28.89 20.91
CA GLU A 19 4.47 28.08 19.91
C GLU A 19 3.01 27.71 20.26
N VAL A 20 2.68 27.60 21.55
CA VAL A 20 1.30 27.25 21.98
C VAL A 20 0.38 28.45 21.84
N ARG A 21 -0.56 28.35 20.90
CA ARG A 21 -1.57 29.38 20.60
C ARG A 21 -2.56 29.53 21.75
N HIS A 22 -3.12 30.73 21.88
CA HIS A 22 -4.08 31.08 22.94
C HIS A 22 -5.23 30.08 23.08
N GLY A 23 -5.82 29.62 21.96
CA GLY A 23 -6.92 28.63 21.98
C GLY A 23 -6.55 27.26 22.57
N PHE A 24 -5.26 26.90 22.61
CA PHE A 24 -4.78 25.67 23.24
C PHE A 24 -4.20 25.91 24.64
N ARG A 25 -4.11 27.17 25.09
CA ARG A 25 -3.50 27.55 26.37
C ARG A 25 -4.51 27.60 27.52
N SER A 26 -5.41 26.62 27.55
CA SER A 26 -6.45 26.49 28.58
C SER A 26 -6.34 25.16 29.34
N ASN A 27 -6.82 25.20 30.57
CA ASN A 27 -7.01 24.03 31.43
C ASN A 27 -8.08 23.07 30.89
N VAL A 28 -9.11 23.62 30.22
CA VAL A 28 -10.17 22.87 29.55
C VAL A 28 -10.20 23.33 28.10
N LEU A 29 -9.96 22.39 27.19
CA LEU A 29 -10.05 22.59 25.75
C LEU A 29 -11.40 22.07 25.27
N GLU A 30 -12.17 22.92 24.60
CA GLU A 30 -13.50 22.60 24.10
C GLU A 30 -13.49 22.56 22.57
N PHE A 31 -14.04 21.49 22.02
CA PHE A 31 -14.11 21.27 20.58
C PHE A 31 -15.55 20.99 20.17
N GLY A 32 -16.05 21.72 19.17
CA GLY A 32 -17.39 21.48 18.63
C GLY A 32 -17.50 20.13 17.90
N PRO A 33 -18.72 19.66 17.61
CA PRO A 33 -18.94 18.40 16.88
C PRO A 33 -18.29 18.37 15.49
N GLU A 34 -18.20 19.53 14.84
CA GLU A 34 -17.57 19.72 13.52
C GLU A 34 -16.04 19.72 13.55
N ASP A 35 -15.41 19.74 14.73
CA ASP A 35 -13.95 19.72 14.81
C ASP A 35 -13.39 18.45 14.13
N PRO A 36 -12.50 18.59 13.14
CA PRO A 36 -12.06 17.47 12.31
C PRO A 36 -11.26 16.42 13.08
N VAL A 37 -10.64 16.76 14.21
CA VAL A 37 -9.70 15.91 14.94
C VAL A 37 -10.27 15.42 16.26
N PHE A 38 -10.80 16.32 17.09
CA PHE A 38 -11.28 16.03 18.45
C PHE A 38 -12.80 15.93 18.54
N GLY A 39 -13.51 16.60 17.62
CA GLY A 39 -14.96 16.58 17.54
C GLY A 39 -15.51 15.23 17.07
N GLY A 40 -16.82 15.07 17.15
CA GLY A 40 -17.51 13.96 16.52
C GLY A 40 -18.98 14.30 16.28
N THR A 41 -19.58 13.57 15.34
CA THR A 41 -21.00 13.74 15.00
C THR A 41 -21.89 13.46 16.20
N GLU A 42 -23.05 14.09 16.27
CA GLU A 42 -24.05 13.83 17.31
C GLU A 42 -24.61 12.40 17.27
N CYS A 43 -25.19 11.98 18.40
CA CYS A 43 -25.87 10.70 18.50
C CYS A 43 -27.18 10.73 17.71
N ARG A 44 -27.46 9.65 16.98
CA ARG A 44 -28.67 9.48 16.17
C ARG A 44 -29.98 9.45 16.99
N VAL A 45 -29.87 9.21 18.30
CA VAL A 45 -31.04 9.18 19.19
C VAL A 45 -31.51 10.61 19.40
N GLU A 46 -32.75 10.91 19.00
CA GLU A 46 -33.35 12.24 19.13
C GLU A 46 -33.35 12.70 20.59
N GLY A 47 -32.90 13.94 20.86
CA GLY A 47 -32.71 14.46 22.21
C GLY A 47 -31.42 14.02 22.91
N CYS A 48 -30.50 13.32 22.22
CA CYS A 48 -29.18 12.97 22.74
C CYS A 48 -28.08 13.84 22.11
N GLU A 49 -27.64 14.85 22.86
CA GLU A 49 -26.56 15.79 22.44
C GLU A 49 -25.14 15.19 22.55
N ARG A 50 -25.02 13.90 22.90
CA ARG A 50 -23.71 13.26 23.11
C ARG A 50 -23.06 12.89 21.79
N THR A 51 -21.75 13.03 21.73
CA THR A 51 -20.97 12.63 20.56
C THR A 51 -21.04 11.12 20.28
N ALA A 52 -21.27 10.78 19.03
CA ALA A 52 -21.26 9.43 18.52
C ALA A 52 -19.86 8.82 18.51
N ARG A 53 -19.75 7.56 18.92
CA ARG A 53 -18.50 6.78 18.96
C ARG A 53 -18.48 5.61 17.97
N GLY A 54 -19.62 5.29 17.35
CA GLY A 54 -19.75 4.31 16.28
C GLY A 54 -21.20 4.06 15.91
N LEU A 55 -21.47 3.71 14.63
CA LEU A 55 -22.83 3.54 14.09
C LEU A 55 -23.74 4.78 14.27
N ARG A 56 -23.13 5.98 14.36
CA ARG A 56 -23.79 7.24 14.78
C ARG A 56 -24.49 7.15 16.16
N LEU A 57 -24.09 6.21 17.02
CA LEU A 57 -24.55 6.14 18.40
C LEU A 57 -23.43 6.58 19.36
N CYS A 58 -23.78 7.29 20.42
CA CYS A 58 -22.86 7.52 21.54
C CYS A 58 -22.54 6.17 22.23
N GLN A 59 -21.49 6.12 23.05
CA GLN A 59 -21.08 4.88 23.72
C GLN A 59 -22.21 4.23 24.53
N GLY A 60 -22.99 5.03 25.26
CA GLY A 60 -24.09 4.52 26.09
C GLY A 60 -25.25 3.93 25.28
N HIS A 61 -25.62 4.57 24.17
CA HIS A 61 -26.68 4.05 23.28
C HIS A 61 -26.21 2.87 22.46
N ARG A 62 -24.94 2.85 22.03
CA ARG A 62 -24.35 1.70 21.34
C ARG A 62 -24.33 0.45 22.23
N GLN A 63 -24.02 0.61 23.52
CA GLN A 63 -24.06 -0.51 24.47
C GLN A 63 -25.50 -1.01 24.62
N ARG A 64 -26.49 -0.13 24.79
CA ARG A 64 -27.91 -0.53 24.85
C ARG A 64 -28.38 -1.26 23.61
N TRP A 65 -28.05 -0.73 22.44
CA TRP A 65 -28.34 -1.38 21.16
C TRP A 65 -27.76 -2.80 21.10
N HIS A 66 -26.55 -2.99 21.62
CA HIS A 66 -25.94 -4.32 21.73
C HIS A 66 -26.70 -5.22 22.73
N ASP A 67 -27.05 -4.69 23.90
CA ASP A 67 -27.75 -5.41 24.96
C ASP A 67 -29.18 -5.82 24.56
N GLU A 68 -29.83 -5.06 23.67
CA GLU A 68 -31.14 -5.34 23.08
C GLU A 68 -31.08 -6.32 21.88
N GLY A 69 -29.91 -6.94 21.62
CA GLY A 69 -29.77 -7.93 20.57
C GLY A 69 -29.56 -7.35 19.17
N ARG A 70 -29.07 -6.11 19.07
CA ARG A 70 -28.70 -5.42 17.81
C ARG A 70 -29.87 -5.27 16.82
N PRO A 71 -31.00 -4.66 17.23
CA PRO A 71 -32.14 -4.39 16.35
C PRO A 71 -31.76 -3.42 15.21
N SER A 72 -32.70 -3.08 14.30
CA SER A 72 -32.45 -2.02 13.31
C SER A 72 -32.02 -0.73 14.02
N LEU A 73 -30.94 -0.09 13.53
CA LEU A 73 -30.44 1.16 14.10
C LEU A 73 -31.48 2.29 14.08
N GLU A 74 -32.35 2.28 13.09
CA GLU A 74 -33.43 3.26 12.94
C GLU A 74 -34.54 3.03 13.97
N GLN A 75 -35.00 1.79 14.11
CA GLN A 75 -36.00 1.40 15.11
C GLN A 75 -35.50 1.65 16.53
N PHE A 76 -34.25 1.31 16.81
CA PHE A 76 -33.63 1.57 18.10
C PHE A 76 -33.51 3.06 18.41
N ALA A 77 -33.04 3.85 17.45
CA ALA A 77 -32.83 5.28 17.67
C ALA A 77 -34.14 6.02 17.95
N ALA A 78 -35.26 5.58 17.37
CA ALA A 78 -36.58 6.14 17.60
C ALA A 78 -37.24 5.72 18.93
N SER A 79 -36.86 4.56 19.49
CA SER A 79 -37.55 3.97 20.65
C SER A 79 -36.76 4.05 21.95
N THR A 80 -35.43 4.20 21.87
CA THR A 80 -34.57 4.18 23.06
C THR A 80 -34.58 5.54 23.78
N ASP A 81 -34.58 5.51 25.11
CA ASP A 81 -34.55 6.72 25.94
C ASP A 81 -33.27 7.56 25.66
N PRO A 82 -33.37 8.87 25.34
CA PRO A 82 -32.22 9.71 25.04
C PRO A 82 -31.28 9.94 26.23
N ARG A 83 -31.80 9.83 27.46
CA ARG A 83 -31.08 10.16 28.69
C ARG A 83 -29.83 9.32 28.87
N TRP A 84 -28.85 9.91 29.52
CA TRP A 84 -27.61 9.23 29.87
C TRP A 84 -27.83 8.19 30.97
N ARG A 85 -27.01 7.14 31.03
CA ARG A 85 -27.17 6.03 32.00
C ARG A 85 -27.25 6.50 33.46
N ARG A 86 -26.59 7.60 33.81
CA ARG A 86 -26.62 8.18 35.17
C ARG A 86 -27.87 9.02 35.47
N GLN A 87 -28.59 9.46 34.43
CA GLN A 87 -29.85 10.20 34.53
C GLN A 87 -31.07 9.27 34.39
N GLN A 88 -30.86 8.00 34.01
CA GLN A 88 -31.92 7.01 34.05
C GLN A 88 -32.21 6.59 35.49
N PRO A 89 -33.49 6.39 35.84
CA PRO A 89 -33.83 5.73 37.08
C PRO A 89 -33.14 4.36 37.12
N ASN A 90 -32.34 4.12 38.16
CA ASN A 90 -31.85 2.79 38.46
C ASN A 90 -33.03 1.80 38.48
N GLN A 91 -32.84 0.58 37.97
CA GLN A 91 -33.92 -0.41 37.91
C GLN A 91 -34.57 -0.60 39.28
N ARG A 92 -35.89 -0.50 39.35
CA ARG A 92 -36.68 -0.84 40.54
C ARG A 92 -36.73 -2.35 40.74
N CYS A 93 -37.01 -2.77 41.96
CA CYS A 93 -37.32 -4.16 42.26
C CYS A 93 -38.52 -4.63 41.44
N ARG A 94 -38.44 -5.83 40.85
CA ARG A 94 -39.53 -6.43 40.07
C ARG A 94 -40.75 -6.86 40.89
N VAL A 95 -40.64 -6.87 42.23
CA VAL A 95 -41.76 -7.17 43.13
C VAL A 95 -42.76 -6.01 43.03
N PRO A 96 -44.04 -6.27 42.70
CA PRO A 96 -45.06 -5.23 42.64
C PRO A 96 -45.12 -4.38 43.91
N GLY A 97 -45.14 -3.05 43.76
CA GLY A 97 -45.19 -2.10 44.87
C GLY A 97 -43.87 -1.80 45.58
N CYS A 98 -42.78 -2.55 45.30
CA CYS A 98 -41.48 -2.32 45.93
C CYS A 98 -40.68 -1.22 45.21
N GLY A 99 -40.49 -0.06 45.87
CA GLY A 99 -39.72 1.07 45.32
C GLY A 99 -38.19 1.01 45.53
N TYR A 100 -37.66 -0.05 46.15
CA TYR A 100 -36.20 -0.21 46.31
C TYR A 100 -35.52 -0.57 44.98
N GLY A 101 -34.23 -0.24 44.87
CA GLY A 101 -33.41 -0.61 43.71
C GLY A 101 -33.19 -2.12 43.57
N SER A 102 -33.16 -2.58 42.33
CA SER A 102 -32.77 -3.94 41.94
C SER A 102 -31.29 -4.20 42.24
N ALA A 103 -30.99 -5.38 42.76
CA ALA A 103 -29.65 -5.85 43.10
C ALA A 103 -29.31 -7.16 42.39
N ARG A 104 -30.02 -8.26 42.70
CA ARG A 104 -29.78 -9.60 42.11
C ARG A 104 -31.07 -10.14 41.51
N GLY A 105 -30.98 -10.72 40.31
CA GLY A 105 -32.14 -11.34 39.64
C GLY A 105 -33.30 -10.37 39.34
N GLY A 106 -33.05 -9.06 39.28
CA GLY A 106 -34.10 -8.06 39.12
C GLY A 106 -34.83 -7.67 40.42
N MET A 107 -34.38 -8.18 41.58
CA MET A 107 -34.99 -7.93 42.88
C MET A 107 -34.06 -7.15 43.81
N CYS A 108 -34.60 -6.40 44.76
CA CYS A 108 -33.80 -5.71 45.79
C CYS A 108 -33.07 -6.74 46.68
N GLY A 109 -32.05 -6.30 47.41
CA GLY A 109 -31.25 -7.21 48.25
C GLY A 109 -32.06 -8.08 49.21
N LEU A 110 -33.15 -7.54 49.78
CA LEU A 110 -34.02 -8.27 50.71
C LEU A 110 -34.88 -9.31 49.99
N HIS A 111 -35.50 -8.95 48.86
CA HIS A 111 -36.34 -9.87 48.09
C HIS A 111 -35.51 -10.97 47.42
N ALA A 112 -34.32 -10.66 46.92
CA ALA A 112 -33.39 -11.66 46.41
C ALA A 112 -32.97 -12.65 47.51
N GLN A 113 -32.65 -12.16 48.71
CA GLN A 113 -32.28 -13.03 49.83
C GLN A 113 -33.45 -13.91 50.29
N ARG A 114 -34.69 -13.40 50.29
CA ARG A 114 -35.87 -14.20 50.62
C ARG A 114 -36.17 -15.27 49.57
N TRP A 115 -36.05 -14.93 48.30
CA TRP A 115 -36.18 -15.89 47.20
C TRP A 115 -35.13 -17.00 47.29
N GLU A 116 -33.87 -16.65 47.59
CA GLU A 116 -32.80 -17.62 47.84
C GLU A 116 -33.12 -18.53 49.04
N ARG A 117 -33.61 -17.97 50.16
CA ARG A 117 -34.02 -18.73 51.36
C ARG A 117 -35.24 -19.63 51.13
N ALA A 118 -36.12 -19.27 50.20
CA ALA A 118 -37.27 -20.06 49.81
C ALA A 118 -36.92 -21.21 48.84
N GLY A 119 -35.63 -21.47 48.60
CA GLY A 119 -35.17 -22.56 47.73
C GLY A 119 -35.19 -22.21 46.24
N ARG A 120 -35.20 -20.92 45.88
CA ARG A 120 -35.19 -20.42 44.48
C ARG A 120 -36.36 -20.95 43.63
N PRO A 121 -37.62 -20.73 44.04
CA PRO A 121 -38.80 -21.10 43.25
C PRO A 121 -38.83 -20.37 41.89
N SER A 122 -39.75 -20.76 41.00
CA SER A 122 -39.85 -20.10 39.69
C SER A 122 -39.99 -18.58 39.84
N LEU A 123 -39.15 -17.82 39.12
CA LEU A 123 -39.11 -16.37 39.30
C LEU A 123 -40.43 -15.70 38.92
N ALA A 124 -41.12 -16.23 37.90
CA ALA A 124 -42.44 -15.74 37.50
C ALA A 124 -43.49 -15.96 38.60
N GLY A 125 -43.51 -17.15 39.24
CA GLY A 125 -44.42 -17.44 40.35
C GLY A 125 -44.10 -16.61 41.58
N TRP A 126 -42.83 -16.49 41.94
CA TRP A 126 -42.39 -15.68 43.08
C TRP A 126 -42.76 -14.19 42.96
N LEU A 127 -42.68 -13.64 41.75
CA LEU A 127 -43.04 -12.25 41.47
C LEU A 127 -44.56 -12.01 41.40
N ALA A 128 -45.36 -13.07 41.19
CA ALA A 128 -46.81 -13.00 41.17
C ALA A 128 -47.42 -12.99 42.59
N GLU A 129 -46.70 -13.55 43.57
CA GLU A 129 -47.14 -13.57 44.97
C GLU A 129 -46.82 -12.24 45.71
N PRO A 130 -47.71 -11.76 46.61
CA PRO A 130 -47.44 -10.58 47.42
C PRO A 130 -46.24 -10.78 48.34
N GLN A 131 -45.16 -10.04 48.11
CA GLN A 131 -43.95 -10.11 48.94
C GLN A 131 -43.90 -8.93 49.93
N PRO A 132 -43.65 -9.15 51.23
CA PRO A 132 -43.66 -8.06 52.20
C PRO A 132 -42.48 -7.10 51.99
N PHE A 133 -42.69 -5.80 52.16
CA PHE A 133 -41.64 -4.77 52.17
C PHE A 133 -42.00 -3.63 53.13
N LYS A 134 -41.00 -2.89 53.60
CA LYS A 134 -41.19 -1.70 54.43
C LYS A 134 -41.05 -0.45 53.57
N GLN A 135 -42.16 0.27 53.37
CA GLN A 135 -42.18 1.54 52.65
C GLN A 135 -41.58 2.65 53.53
N PRO A 136 -40.75 3.55 52.97
CA PRO A 136 -40.31 4.77 53.67
C PRO A 136 -41.47 5.75 53.87
N ALA A 137 -41.25 6.82 54.63
CA ALA A 137 -42.25 7.88 54.79
C ALA A 137 -42.73 8.42 53.42
N ALA A 138 -43.98 8.85 53.34
CA ALA A 138 -44.58 9.34 52.09
C ALA A 138 -43.73 10.46 51.47
N GLY A 139 -43.47 10.36 50.17
CA GLY A 139 -42.66 11.33 49.42
C GLY A 139 -41.15 11.18 49.55
N VAL A 140 -40.63 10.27 50.38
CA VAL A 140 -39.18 10.07 50.54
C VAL A 140 -38.62 9.21 49.40
N THR A 141 -37.78 9.82 48.57
CA THR A 141 -37.01 9.18 47.50
C THR A 141 -35.52 9.44 47.69
N CYS A 142 -34.71 8.79 46.87
CA CYS A 142 -33.27 9.02 46.79
C CYS A 142 -32.99 10.50 46.51
N ARG A 143 -32.03 11.08 47.25
CA ARG A 143 -31.66 12.51 47.15
C ARG A 143 -31.09 12.93 45.78
N ILE A 144 -30.78 11.98 44.89
CA ILE A 144 -30.36 12.28 43.52
C ILE A 144 -31.59 12.78 42.71
N PRO A 145 -31.57 13.98 42.11
CA PRO A 145 -32.75 14.65 41.53
C PRO A 145 -33.59 13.84 40.52
N HIS A 146 -32.98 12.87 39.83
CA HIS A 146 -33.64 12.04 38.82
C HIS A 146 -33.86 10.57 39.27
N CYS A 147 -33.71 10.28 40.57
CA CYS A 147 -33.83 8.92 41.10
C CYS A 147 -35.07 8.76 41.97
N GLU A 148 -36.08 8.07 41.44
CA GLU A 148 -37.35 7.81 42.14
C GLU A 148 -37.30 6.63 43.12
N LEU A 149 -36.14 5.95 43.23
CA LEU A 149 -36.00 4.80 44.11
C LEU A 149 -36.01 5.20 45.58
N TRP A 150 -36.48 4.31 46.43
CA TRP A 150 -36.43 4.49 47.87
C TRP A 150 -34.99 4.42 48.41
N PRO A 151 -34.64 5.27 49.39
CA PRO A 151 -33.34 5.20 50.06
C PRO A 151 -33.19 3.92 50.89
N GLN A 152 -31.95 3.43 51.02
CA GLN A 152 -31.68 2.18 51.75
C GLN A 152 -31.23 2.45 53.18
N GLY A 153 -31.97 1.94 54.16
CA GLY A 153 -31.63 2.07 55.58
C GLY A 153 -31.67 3.52 56.03
N THR A 154 -30.57 4.01 56.63
CA THR A 154 -30.40 5.40 57.06
C THR A 154 -29.71 6.30 56.03
N SER A 155 -29.41 5.76 54.83
CA SER A 155 -28.77 6.54 53.76
C SER A 155 -29.75 7.54 53.14
N ALA A 156 -29.26 8.70 52.71
CA ALA A 156 -30.04 9.63 51.86
C ALA A 156 -30.22 9.10 50.42
N PHE A 157 -29.57 7.99 50.07
CA PHE A 157 -29.50 7.46 48.72
C PHE A 157 -30.06 6.05 48.60
N CYS A 158 -30.50 5.67 47.39
CA CYS A 158 -30.79 4.27 47.06
C CYS A 158 -29.52 3.39 47.15
N GLN A 159 -29.67 2.07 47.08
CA GLN A 159 -28.55 1.12 47.23
C GLN A 159 -27.37 1.42 46.29
N THR A 160 -27.63 1.64 45.00
CA THR A 160 -26.59 1.90 43.99
C THR A 160 -25.82 3.20 44.24
N HIS A 161 -26.55 4.28 44.56
CA HIS A 161 -25.94 5.57 44.86
C HIS A 161 -25.23 5.56 46.21
N THR A 162 -25.72 4.81 47.20
CA THR A 162 -25.01 4.59 48.47
C THR A 162 -23.66 3.91 48.25
N THR A 163 -23.59 2.90 47.39
CA THR A 163 -22.31 2.25 47.03
C THR A 163 -21.39 3.21 46.31
N THR A 164 -21.91 3.97 45.35
CA THR A 164 -21.12 4.96 44.58
C THR A 164 -20.57 6.05 45.49
N TRP A 165 -21.39 6.59 46.39
CA TRP A 165 -21.00 7.59 47.38
C TRP A 165 -19.89 7.07 48.30
N LYS A 166 -20.00 5.82 48.78
CA LYS A 166 -18.95 5.17 49.59
C LYS A 166 -17.63 5.00 48.84
N VAL A 167 -17.68 4.57 47.58
CA VAL A 167 -16.48 4.38 46.73
C VAL A 167 -15.77 5.70 46.44
N ASN A 168 -16.51 6.81 46.35
CA ASN A 168 -15.94 8.15 46.16
C ASN A 168 -15.50 8.84 47.47
N GLY A 169 -15.32 8.08 48.56
CA GLY A 169 -14.77 8.61 49.81
C GLY A 169 -15.79 9.31 50.71
N ARG A 170 -17.09 9.12 50.48
CA ARG A 170 -18.19 9.71 51.27
C ARG A 170 -18.15 11.26 51.32
N PRO A 171 -18.19 11.93 50.16
CA PRO A 171 -18.28 13.39 50.10
C PRO A 171 -19.56 13.92 50.77
N ASP A 172 -19.67 15.23 50.94
CA ASP A 172 -20.91 15.86 51.43
C ASP A 172 -22.14 15.42 50.58
N ILE A 173 -23.29 15.26 51.23
CA ILE A 173 -24.49 14.66 50.61
C ILE A 173 -25.06 15.56 49.52
N ASP A 174 -25.19 16.87 49.79
CA ASP A 174 -25.76 17.81 48.83
C ASP A 174 -24.74 18.07 47.70
N ALA A 175 -23.45 18.26 48.03
CA ALA A 175 -22.40 18.37 47.01
C ALA A 175 -22.31 17.12 46.10
N PHE A 176 -22.52 15.93 46.66
CA PHE A 176 -22.58 14.69 45.88
C PHE A 176 -23.84 14.62 45.03
N ALA A 177 -24.98 15.06 45.55
CA ALA A 177 -26.25 15.07 44.82
C ALA A 177 -26.25 16.08 43.66
N ASP A 178 -25.69 17.28 43.87
CA ASP A 178 -25.56 18.35 42.89
C ASP A 178 -24.67 17.91 41.71
N HIS A 179 -23.68 17.05 41.95
CA HIS A 179 -22.87 16.47 40.87
C HIS A 179 -23.68 15.62 39.87
N PHE A 180 -24.89 15.17 40.25
CA PHE A 180 -25.84 14.50 39.36
C PHE A 180 -26.88 15.46 38.76
N ALA A 181 -27.03 16.67 39.32
CA ALA A 181 -27.90 17.74 38.82
C ALA A 181 -27.24 18.52 37.66
N ASP A 182 -25.92 18.76 37.73
CA ASP A 182 -25.19 19.70 36.87
C ASP A 182 -24.62 19.11 35.56
N GLN A 183 -24.79 17.82 35.28
CA GLN A 183 -24.23 17.23 34.05
C GLN A 183 -25.19 17.35 32.88
N THR A 184 -25.32 18.56 32.34
CA THR A 184 -25.77 18.73 30.95
C THR A 184 -24.73 18.03 30.07
N PRO A 185 -25.12 17.03 29.25
CA PRO A 185 -24.21 16.47 28.26
C PRO A 185 -23.82 17.61 27.33
N LEU A 186 -22.57 18.07 27.41
CA LEU A 186 -22.10 19.10 26.50
C LEU A 186 -22.13 18.55 25.09
N ALA A 187 -22.71 19.32 24.16
CA ALA A 187 -22.61 19.06 22.72
C ALA A 187 -21.15 19.11 22.25
N SER A 188 -20.29 19.84 22.99
CA SER A 188 -18.85 19.93 22.74
C SER A 188 -18.07 18.82 23.45
N GLU A 189 -17.02 18.36 22.77
CA GLU A 189 -16.03 17.43 23.28
C GLU A 189 -15.00 18.20 24.11
N GLN A 190 -14.74 17.74 25.34
CA GLN A 190 -13.81 18.40 26.26
C GLN A 190 -12.56 17.56 26.55
N ILE A 191 -11.40 18.22 26.52
CA ILE A 191 -10.13 17.68 27.03
C ILE A 191 -9.71 18.52 28.25
N ARG A 192 -9.60 17.86 29.41
CA ARG A 192 -9.22 18.50 30.67
C ARG A 192 -7.77 18.21 31.04
N LEU A 193 -6.96 19.26 31.14
CA LEU A 193 -5.54 19.20 31.48
C LEU A 193 -5.24 19.69 32.91
N ASP A 194 -6.28 19.94 33.71
CA ASP A 194 -6.18 20.39 35.12
C ASP A 194 -5.30 19.51 36.01
N ARG A 195 -5.20 18.21 35.67
CA ARG A 195 -4.42 17.21 36.43
C ARG A 195 -2.92 17.29 36.16
N LEU A 196 -2.52 17.99 35.11
CA LEU A 196 -1.12 18.23 34.77
C LEU A 196 -0.75 19.62 35.29
N ALA A 197 0.52 19.82 35.65
CA ALA A 197 1.03 21.10 36.09
C ALA A 197 2.28 21.49 35.29
N GLY A 198 2.70 22.75 35.43
CA GLY A 198 3.97 23.23 34.90
C GLY A 198 4.18 22.99 33.40
N GLN A 199 5.39 22.55 33.06
CA GLN A 199 5.83 22.34 31.68
C GLN A 199 5.07 21.20 30.99
N LEU A 200 4.80 20.09 31.68
CA LEU A 200 4.06 18.95 31.11
C LEU A 200 2.68 19.36 30.55
N LYS A 201 1.99 20.29 31.21
CA LYS A 201 0.71 20.82 30.70
C LYS A 201 0.91 21.52 29.35
N LEU A 202 1.90 22.41 29.26
CA LEU A 202 2.23 23.13 28.02
C LEU A 202 2.67 22.18 26.91
N GLU A 203 3.43 21.13 27.26
CA GLU A 203 3.80 20.07 26.33
C GLU A 203 2.57 19.38 25.74
N LEU A 204 1.61 18.95 26.57
CA LEU A 204 0.39 18.32 26.08
C LEU A 204 -0.50 19.30 25.28
N GLN A 205 -0.56 20.57 25.66
CA GLN A 205 -1.26 21.60 24.88
C GLN A 205 -0.63 21.76 23.49
N TYR A 206 0.71 21.82 23.40
CA TYR A 206 1.42 21.85 22.12
C TYR A 206 1.17 20.59 21.29
N VAL A 207 1.23 19.40 21.90
CA VAL A 207 0.97 18.13 21.21
C VAL A 207 -0.44 18.08 20.65
N LEU A 208 -1.44 18.53 21.40
CA LEU A 208 -2.83 18.58 20.94
C LEU A 208 -3.01 19.61 19.82
N GLN A 209 -2.34 20.77 19.91
CA GLN A 209 -2.31 21.75 18.83
C GLN A 209 -1.70 21.15 17.54
N ARG A 210 -0.56 20.47 17.64
CA ARG A 210 0.06 19.81 16.47
C ARG A 210 -0.84 18.72 15.91
N ARG A 211 -1.50 17.96 16.78
CA ARG A 211 -2.44 16.92 16.35
C ARG A 211 -3.64 17.50 15.60
N HIS A 212 -4.16 18.64 16.07
CA HIS A 212 -5.22 19.39 15.42
C HIS A 212 -4.79 19.85 14.03
N ASP A 213 -3.59 20.42 13.91
CA ASP A 213 -3.07 20.99 12.66
C ASP A 213 -2.71 19.92 11.64
N ASP A 214 -2.14 18.79 12.08
CA ASP A 214 -1.70 17.70 11.21
C ASP A 214 -2.88 16.99 10.51
N ARG A 215 -4.09 17.02 11.11
CA ARG A 215 -5.33 16.38 10.61
C ARG A 215 -5.14 14.94 10.10
N GLN A 216 -4.17 14.22 10.66
CA GLN A 216 -3.83 12.84 10.27
C GLN A 216 -4.80 11.78 10.81
N GLY A 217 -5.87 12.18 11.52
CA GLY A 217 -6.90 11.26 11.98
C GLY A 217 -7.48 11.66 13.33
N LYS A 218 -8.74 11.30 13.52
CA LYS A 218 -9.49 11.55 14.75
C LYS A 218 -8.72 11.06 15.98
N LEU A 219 -8.70 11.89 17.01
CA LEU A 219 -8.19 11.58 18.34
C LEU A 219 -9.29 11.93 19.34
N THR A 220 -10.01 10.92 19.81
CA THR A 220 -11.13 11.15 20.72
C THR A 220 -10.62 11.63 22.08
N PRO A 221 -11.33 12.54 22.77
CA PRO A 221 -10.91 13.01 24.09
C PRO A 221 -10.73 11.89 25.11
N ASP A 222 -11.48 10.78 25.02
CA ASP A 222 -11.30 9.64 25.92
C ASP A 222 -9.90 9.00 25.82
N VAL A 223 -9.28 9.02 24.64
CA VAL A 223 -7.92 8.52 24.41
C VAL A 223 -6.93 9.47 25.08
N VAL A 224 -7.12 10.78 24.90
CA VAL A 224 -6.28 11.82 25.52
C VAL A 224 -6.38 11.75 27.04
N MET A 225 -7.59 11.68 27.58
CA MET A 225 -7.82 11.65 29.02
C MET A 225 -7.25 10.41 29.70
N ARG A 226 -7.16 9.27 29.01
CA ARG A 226 -6.45 8.08 29.53
C ARG A 226 -4.95 8.33 29.65
N VAL A 227 -4.34 8.99 28.66
CA VAL A 227 -2.92 9.37 28.72
C VAL A 227 -2.67 10.43 29.79
N VAL A 228 -3.52 11.47 29.88
CA VAL A 228 -3.43 12.50 30.93
C VAL A 228 -3.47 11.88 32.34
N LYS A 229 -4.39 10.93 32.57
CA LYS A 229 -4.47 10.22 33.86
C LYS A 229 -3.21 9.39 34.14
N ALA A 230 -2.69 8.71 33.14
CA ALA A 230 -1.50 7.88 33.28
C ALA A 230 -0.25 8.73 33.58
N LEU A 231 -0.09 9.87 32.90
CA LEU A 231 1.02 10.81 33.13
C LEU A 231 0.92 11.47 34.52
N ALA A 232 -0.27 11.90 34.93
CA ALA A 232 -0.48 12.45 36.27
C ALA A 232 -0.16 11.42 37.38
N ALA A 233 -0.48 10.14 37.16
CA ALA A 233 -0.13 9.06 38.09
C ALA A 233 1.37 8.71 38.08
N ALA A 234 2.05 8.91 36.95
CA ALA A 234 3.49 8.70 36.82
C ALA A 234 4.34 9.77 37.52
N GLN A 235 3.73 10.91 37.88
CA GLN A 235 4.39 12.05 38.53
C GLN A 235 5.64 12.54 37.78
N VAL A 236 5.57 12.57 36.44
CA VAL A 236 6.60 13.19 35.60
C VAL A 236 6.30 14.67 35.41
N ASP A 237 7.34 15.49 35.28
CA ASP A 237 7.30 16.93 35.01
C ASP A 237 7.48 17.25 33.52
N SER A 238 8.01 16.30 32.73
CA SER A 238 8.17 16.42 31.27
C SER A 238 8.10 15.07 30.55
N LEU A 239 7.61 15.09 29.30
CA LEU A 239 7.72 13.96 28.36
C LEU A 239 9.17 13.67 27.94
N LEU A 240 10.14 14.53 28.26
CA LEU A 240 11.55 14.31 27.97
C LEU A 240 12.32 13.56 29.07
N GLU A 241 11.72 13.30 30.21
CA GLU A 241 12.38 12.53 31.29
C GLU A 241 12.71 11.08 30.88
N ARG A 242 12.04 10.59 29.84
CA ARG A 242 12.25 9.25 29.29
C ARG A 242 12.39 9.37 27.78
N ASP A 243 13.26 8.53 27.21
CA ASP A 243 13.33 8.41 25.76
C ASP A 243 12.09 7.71 25.19
N GLU A 244 12.03 7.68 23.85
CA GLU A 244 10.88 7.14 23.12
C GLU A 244 10.65 5.64 23.40
N ASP A 245 11.72 4.85 23.50
CA ASP A 245 11.66 3.41 23.73
C ASP A 245 11.20 3.10 25.17
N THR A 246 11.73 3.82 26.15
CA THR A 246 11.33 3.73 27.56
C THR A 246 9.86 4.11 27.75
N TRP A 247 9.39 5.17 27.07
CA TRP A 247 7.97 5.52 27.05
C TRP A 247 7.13 4.42 26.42
N HIS A 248 7.60 3.79 25.35
CA HIS A 248 6.90 2.72 24.68
C HIS A 248 6.71 1.50 25.60
N GLU A 249 7.77 1.08 26.30
CA GLU A 249 7.72 -0.04 27.26
C GLU A 249 6.81 0.26 28.44
N TRP A 250 6.95 1.44 29.06
CA TRP A 250 6.08 1.86 30.15
C TRP A 250 4.61 1.93 29.74
N ALA A 251 4.32 2.42 28.54
CA ALA A 251 2.96 2.49 28.02
C ALA A 251 2.37 1.10 27.80
N ARG A 252 3.18 0.10 27.42
CA ARG A 252 2.72 -1.30 27.28
C ARG A 252 2.33 -1.94 28.60
N SER A 253 3.01 -1.61 29.70
CA SER A 253 2.68 -2.15 31.03
C SER A 253 1.54 -1.39 31.73
N THR A 254 1.38 -0.10 31.43
CA THR A 254 0.46 0.79 32.18
C THR A 254 -0.85 1.05 31.44
N ILE A 255 -0.86 1.02 30.09
CA ILE A 255 -1.99 1.44 29.27
C ILE A 255 -2.48 0.28 28.38
N ASN A 256 -3.64 -0.28 28.73
CA ASN A 256 -4.26 -1.42 28.01
C ASN A 256 -4.89 -1.07 26.65
N ASP A 257 -4.70 0.16 26.12
CA ASP A 257 -5.32 0.63 24.88
C ASP A 257 -4.28 1.08 23.84
N THR A 258 -4.32 0.44 22.67
CA THR A 258 -3.36 0.71 21.59
C THR A 258 -3.42 2.13 21.04
N ARG A 259 -4.60 2.78 21.03
CA ARG A 259 -4.72 4.18 20.55
C ARG A 259 -4.05 5.15 21.51
N SER A 260 -4.21 4.93 22.81
CA SER A 260 -3.62 5.71 23.88
C SER A 260 -2.10 5.54 23.91
N ARG A 261 -1.59 4.31 23.77
CA ARG A 261 -0.16 4.04 23.59
C ARG A 261 0.42 4.77 22.37
N GLY A 262 -0.28 4.69 21.24
CA GLY A 262 0.10 5.39 20.01
C GLY A 262 0.08 6.91 20.15
N PHE A 263 -0.88 7.47 20.88
CA PHE A 263 -0.93 8.91 21.16
C PHE A 263 0.23 9.35 22.07
N LEU A 264 0.57 8.58 23.11
CA LEU A 264 1.73 8.89 23.96
C LEU A 264 3.05 8.82 23.17
N SER A 265 3.24 7.81 22.31
CA SER A 265 4.41 7.74 21.43
C SER A 265 4.48 8.94 20.47
N TYR A 266 3.34 9.39 19.95
CA TYR A 266 3.28 10.62 19.15
C TYR A 266 3.64 11.86 20.00
N ALA A 267 3.12 11.94 21.22
CA ALA A 267 3.34 13.07 22.12
C ALA A 267 4.83 13.22 22.49
N SER A 268 5.46 12.14 22.96
CA SER A 268 6.88 12.14 23.31
C SER A 268 7.75 12.53 22.11
N ARG A 269 7.43 12.02 20.93
CA ARG A 269 8.11 12.35 19.68
C ARG A 269 8.01 13.82 19.31
N VAL A 270 6.80 14.38 19.36
CA VAL A 270 6.54 15.80 19.03
C VAL A 270 7.28 16.73 19.98
N ILE A 271 7.31 16.42 21.27
CA ILE A 271 8.07 17.22 22.25
C ILE A 271 9.57 17.08 22.06
N ALA A 272 10.07 15.88 21.82
CA ALA A 272 11.50 15.68 21.50
C ALA A 272 11.90 16.46 20.25
N ASP A 273 11.06 16.49 19.22
CA ASP A 273 11.29 17.23 17.98
C ASP A 273 11.22 18.76 18.17
N LEU A 274 10.40 19.27 19.10
CA LEU A 274 10.39 20.70 19.44
C LEU A 274 11.61 21.10 20.27
N ALA A 275 11.95 20.28 21.26
CA ALA A 275 13.04 20.55 22.20
C ALA A 275 14.39 20.59 21.48
N GLU A 276 14.62 19.64 20.60
CA GLU A 276 15.87 19.49 19.86
C GLU A 276 15.79 20.34 18.59
N ALA A 277 16.78 21.19 18.34
CA ALA A 277 16.82 21.95 17.09
C ALA A 277 16.79 20.95 15.92
N GLY A 278 15.85 21.08 14.99
CA GLY A 278 15.82 20.24 13.79
C GLY A 278 17.04 20.46 12.90
N GLY A 279 17.15 19.67 11.84
CA GLY A 279 18.19 19.85 10.84
C GLY A 279 19.50 19.11 11.11
N TRP A 280 20.46 19.34 10.22
CA TRP A 280 21.67 18.52 10.14
C TRP A 280 22.59 18.67 11.34
N ASP A 281 22.74 19.86 11.90
CA ASP A 281 23.76 20.11 12.92
C ASP A 281 23.43 19.44 14.27
N ALA A 282 22.15 19.22 14.57
CA ALA A 282 21.71 18.52 15.76
C ALA A 282 21.60 17.00 15.59
N GLU A 283 21.23 16.54 14.38
CA GLU A 283 21.09 15.11 14.09
C GLU A 283 22.43 14.44 13.77
N TYR A 284 23.31 15.12 13.04
CA TYR A 284 24.56 14.56 12.53
C TYR A 284 25.49 13.97 13.62
N PRO A 285 25.67 14.61 14.80
CA PRO A 285 26.51 14.05 15.86
C PRO A 285 25.99 12.71 16.39
N ARG A 286 24.68 12.45 16.31
CA ARG A 286 24.04 11.24 16.85
C ARG A 286 24.34 10.02 16.00
N ASP A 287 24.24 8.84 16.60
CA ASP A 287 24.35 7.56 15.87
C ASP A 287 22.99 7.01 15.42
N VAL A 288 21.90 7.65 15.83
CA VAL A 288 20.56 7.39 15.32
C VAL A 288 19.99 8.68 14.75
N TRP A 289 19.88 8.74 13.43
CA TRP A 289 19.31 9.90 12.73
C TRP A 289 17.82 9.70 12.52
N ARG A 290 17.04 10.68 12.96
CA ARG A 290 15.59 10.72 12.80
C ARG A 290 15.26 11.52 11.54
N MET A 291 14.97 10.83 10.44
CA MET A 291 14.89 11.45 9.12
C MET A 291 13.80 12.52 8.99
N ARG A 292 12.72 12.41 9.77
CA ARG A 292 11.68 13.44 9.88
C ARG A 292 12.20 14.82 10.27
N ARG A 293 13.24 14.89 11.11
CA ARG A 293 13.88 16.15 11.54
C ARG A 293 14.78 16.77 10.49
N LEU A 294 15.08 16.00 9.46
CA LEU A 294 15.85 16.41 8.29
C LEU A 294 14.94 16.71 7.09
N GLY A 295 13.62 16.78 7.31
CA GLY A 295 12.63 17.11 6.28
C GLY A 295 12.21 15.93 5.39
N TYR A 296 12.50 14.68 5.79
CA TYR A 296 12.01 13.50 5.07
C TYR A 296 10.67 13.01 5.60
N ASP A 297 9.78 12.60 4.71
CA ASP A 297 8.47 12.07 5.10
C ASP A 297 8.57 10.76 5.90
N GLY A 298 7.70 10.64 6.90
CA GLY A 298 7.54 9.43 7.72
C GLY A 298 8.53 9.34 8.87
N ASP A 299 8.46 8.24 9.61
CA ASP A 299 9.19 8.07 10.88
C ASP A 299 10.43 7.17 10.77
N ARG A 300 11.11 7.24 9.62
CA ARG A 300 12.26 6.37 9.37
C ARG A 300 13.46 6.85 10.18
N THR A 301 14.15 5.91 10.80
CA THR A 301 15.46 6.14 11.43
C THR A 301 16.59 5.50 10.61
N LEU A 302 17.77 6.10 10.69
CA LEU A 302 19.03 5.50 10.24
C LEU A 302 19.89 5.23 11.46
N ARG A 303 20.36 3.99 11.59
CA ARG A 303 21.07 3.48 12.76
C ARG A 303 22.51 3.17 12.39
N PHE A 304 23.44 3.94 12.94
CA PHE A 304 24.89 3.80 12.76
C PHE A 304 25.56 3.14 13.98
N ASP A 305 24.82 2.99 15.09
CA ASP A 305 25.22 2.31 16.32
C ASP A 305 25.58 0.83 16.12
N GLY A 306 25.10 0.21 15.03
CA GLY A 306 25.53 -1.14 14.61
C GLY A 306 26.93 -1.22 14.00
N MET A 307 27.68 -0.11 13.88
CA MET A 307 29.05 -0.07 13.37
C MET A 307 30.01 0.16 14.53
N PRO A 308 30.65 -0.88 15.10
CA PRO A 308 31.45 -0.74 16.30
C PRO A 308 32.69 0.14 16.09
N GLN A 309 33.28 0.15 14.89
CA GLN A 309 34.45 0.97 14.56
C GLN A 309 34.08 2.46 14.40
N PRO A 310 34.56 3.38 15.26
CA PRO A 310 34.21 4.81 15.19
C PRO A 310 34.65 5.47 13.88
N TRP A 311 35.86 5.19 13.40
CA TRP A 311 36.39 5.74 12.15
C TRP A 311 35.50 5.43 10.94
N LEU A 312 34.98 4.20 10.86
CA LEU A 312 34.10 3.79 9.79
C LEU A 312 32.73 4.45 9.94
N ARG A 313 32.21 4.47 11.17
CA ARG A 313 30.90 5.07 11.49
C ARG A 313 30.87 6.53 11.06
N ASP A 314 31.89 7.31 11.41
CA ASP A 314 31.95 8.74 11.11
C ASP A 314 32.11 9.02 9.61
N LEU A 315 32.94 8.25 8.91
CA LEU A 315 33.06 8.36 7.45
C LEU A 315 31.76 7.96 6.74
N VAL A 316 31.07 6.90 7.19
CA VAL A 316 29.79 6.47 6.63
C VAL A 316 28.70 7.50 6.91
N LYS A 317 28.64 8.08 8.12
CA LYS A 317 27.77 9.23 8.44
C LYS A 317 28.05 10.37 7.47
N ARG A 318 29.31 10.78 7.29
CA ARG A 318 29.70 11.84 6.34
C ARG A 318 29.25 11.54 4.91
N TRP A 319 29.48 10.32 4.42
CA TRP A 319 29.10 9.90 3.08
C TRP A 319 27.58 9.88 2.88
N VAL A 320 26.84 9.35 3.85
CA VAL A 320 25.37 9.31 3.81
C VAL A 320 24.79 10.72 3.81
N ARG A 321 25.30 11.63 4.67
CA ARG A 321 24.91 13.04 4.66
C ARG A 321 25.15 13.67 3.29
N TRP A 322 26.35 13.51 2.73
CA TRP A 322 26.67 14.05 1.40
C TRP A 322 25.70 13.55 0.32
N ARG A 323 25.44 12.24 0.25
CA ARG A 323 24.53 11.67 -0.76
C ARG A 323 23.09 12.15 -0.62
N LEU A 324 22.62 12.31 0.61
CA LEU A 324 21.31 12.87 0.88
C LEU A 324 21.24 14.35 0.46
N SER A 325 22.28 15.13 0.76
CA SER A 325 22.41 16.54 0.35
C SER A 325 22.51 16.73 -1.16
N THR A 326 23.05 15.77 -1.92
CA THR A 326 23.08 15.81 -3.40
C THR A 326 21.78 15.32 -4.06
N GLY A 327 20.68 15.15 -3.31
CA GLY A 327 19.36 14.86 -3.85
C GLY A 327 19.06 13.39 -4.15
N LEU A 328 19.87 12.45 -3.63
CA LEU A 328 19.51 11.03 -3.66
C LEU A 328 18.40 10.75 -2.65
N GLY A 329 17.39 10.00 -3.07
CA GLY A 329 16.29 9.60 -2.19
C GLY A 329 16.75 8.71 -1.03
N LEU A 330 16.00 8.73 0.07
CA LEU A 330 16.37 8.14 1.36
C LEU A 330 16.85 6.68 1.28
N GLU A 331 16.18 5.85 0.49
CA GLU A 331 16.55 4.44 0.35
C GLU A 331 17.90 4.24 -0.38
N ALA A 332 18.10 4.96 -1.49
CA ALA A 332 19.30 4.82 -2.30
C ALA A 332 20.49 5.58 -1.71
N GLY A 333 20.24 6.75 -1.14
CA GLY A 333 21.22 7.65 -0.55
C GLY A 333 21.70 7.22 0.83
N ALA A 334 20.83 6.56 1.62
CA ALA A 334 21.13 6.24 3.02
C ALA A 334 20.77 4.82 3.45
N GLY A 335 19.51 4.38 3.25
CA GLY A 335 19.02 3.10 3.77
C GLY A 335 19.86 1.89 3.36
N ARG A 336 20.05 1.69 2.05
CA ARG A 336 20.90 0.60 1.52
C ARG A 336 22.36 0.72 1.94
N PRO A 337 23.00 1.91 1.85
CA PRO A 337 24.32 2.16 2.45
C PRO A 337 24.46 1.67 3.88
N VAL A 338 23.59 2.15 4.78
CA VAL A 338 23.69 1.82 6.21
C VAL A 338 23.63 0.31 6.41
N VAL A 339 22.69 -0.39 5.76
CA VAL A 339 22.60 -1.86 5.83
C VAL A 339 23.86 -2.56 5.31
N ALA A 340 24.44 -2.06 4.20
CA ALA A 340 25.67 -2.61 3.65
C ALA A 340 26.84 -2.41 4.63
N PHE A 341 27.02 -1.19 5.12
CA PHE A 341 28.11 -0.84 6.02
C PHE A 341 28.00 -1.47 7.41
N THR A 342 26.80 -1.65 7.96
CA THR A 342 26.62 -2.39 9.23
C THR A 342 27.12 -3.83 9.09
N ARG A 343 26.85 -4.50 7.96
CA ARG A 343 27.38 -5.85 7.72
C ARG A 343 28.90 -5.84 7.51
N PHE A 344 29.43 -4.89 6.73
CA PHE A 344 30.87 -4.77 6.55
C PHE A 344 31.59 -4.50 7.88
N ALA A 345 31.03 -3.62 8.72
CA ALA A 345 31.53 -3.31 10.05
C ALA A 345 31.54 -4.53 10.98
N GLY A 346 30.50 -5.37 10.92
CA GLY A 346 30.46 -6.66 11.62
C GLY A 346 31.62 -7.57 11.21
N PHE A 347 31.81 -7.77 9.90
CA PHE A 347 32.95 -8.54 9.39
C PHE A 347 34.30 -7.97 9.83
N LEU A 348 34.48 -6.65 9.76
CA LEU A 348 35.72 -6.00 10.21
C LEU A 348 35.98 -6.20 11.70
N ALA A 349 34.93 -6.23 12.52
CA ALA A 349 35.04 -6.50 13.94
C ALA A 349 35.49 -7.94 14.18
N ASP A 350 34.92 -8.91 13.46
CA ASP A 350 35.26 -10.33 13.57
C ASP A 350 36.72 -10.62 13.23
N ILE A 351 37.32 -9.85 12.32
CA ILE A 351 38.72 -10.02 11.89
C ILE A 351 39.70 -9.06 12.58
N GLY A 352 39.23 -8.25 13.54
CA GLY A 352 40.07 -7.36 14.35
C GLY A 352 40.65 -6.15 13.59
N VAL A 353 39.91 -5.58 12.63
CA VAL A 353 40.35 -4.36 11.93
C VAL A 353 39.98 -3.12 12.75
N GLU A 354 41.00 -2.37 13.16
CA GLU A 354 40.87 -1.25 14.10
C GLU A 354 40.97 0.13 13.42
N SER A 355 41.52 0.20 12.21
CA SER A 355 41.77 1.45 11.49
C SER A 355 41.61 1.29 9.97
N ILE A 356 41.50 2.42 9.26
CA ILE A 356 41.21 2.44 7.82
C ILE A 356 42.41 2.05 6.94
N ASP A 357 43.64 2.28 7.41
CA ASP A 357 44.89 1.89 6.74
C ASP A 357 45.06 0.37 6.60
N GLN A 358 44.33 -0.40 7.41
CA GLN A 358 44.30 -1.86 7.34
C GLN A 358 43.35 -2.38 6.26
N ILE A 359 42.48 -1.52 5.68
CA ILE A 359 41.55 -1.91 4.62
C ILE A 359 42.31 -1.98 3.30
N ASN A 360 43.10 -3.04 3.11
CA ASN A 360 43.83 -3.32 1.87
C ASN A 360 43.08 -4.36 1.01
N ARG A 361 43.62 -4.65 -0.18
CA ARG A 361 43.03 -5.63 -1.10
C ARG A 361 42.81 -7.02 -0.44
N PRO A 362 43.76 -7.62 0.29
CA PRO A 362 43.54 -8.87 1.02
C PRO A 362 42.34 -8.87 1.96
N VAL A 363 42.09 -7.78 2.70
CA VAL A 363 40.91 -7.66 3.57
C VAL A 363 39.62 -7.66 2.75
N LEU A 364 39.59 -6.96 1.62
CA LEU A 364 38.43 -6.94 0.73
C LEU A 364 38.15 -8.30 0.10
N GLU A 365 39.19 -9.08 -0.24
CA GLU A 365 39.04 -10.45 -0.76
C GLU A 365 38.46 -11.40 0.29
N ARG A 366 38.92 -11.30 1.54
CA ARG A 366 38.30 -12.02 2.67
C ARG A 366 36.84 -11.62 2.84
N TYR A 367 36.51 -10.35 2.64
CA TYR A 367 35.12 -9.89 2.69
C TYR A 367 34.27 -10.45 1.55
N LEU A 368 34.80 -10.57 0.33
CA LEU A 368 34.10 -11.22 -0.79
C LEU A 368 33.78 -12.68 -0.48
N ALA A 369 34.72 -13.39 0.16
CA ALA A 369 34.49 -14.77 0.62
C ALA A 369 33.39 -14.84 1.68
N HIS A 370 33.42 -13.94 2.68
CA HIS A 370 32.38 -13.82 3.71
C HIS A 370 30.99 -13.51 3.12
N LEU A 371 30.91 -12.58 2.16
CA LEU A 371 29.67 -12.26 1.46
C LEU A 371 29.11 -13.44 0.64
N ARG A 372 29.96 -14.39 0.23
CA ARG A 372 29.54 -15.58 -0.50
C ARG A 372 29.01 -16.67 0.45
N SER A 373 29.57 -16.81 1.64
CA SER A 373 29.08 -17.74 2.67
C SER A 373 27.76 -17.29 3.27
N ASP A 374 27.54 -15.97 3.36
CA ASP A 374 26.23 -15.42 3.66
C ASP A 374 25.26 -15.76 2.52
N SER A 375 24.12 -16.38 2.84
CA SER A 375 23.06 -16.82 1.90
C SER A 375 22.31 -15.69 1.17
N ILE A 376 22.97 -14.55 0.95
CA ILE A 376 22.48 -13.41 0.17
C ILE A 376 22.61 -13.68 -1.34
N GLY A 377 21.54 -13.44 -2.09
CA GLY A 377 21.54 -13.61 -3.55
C GLY A 377 22.53 -12.70 -4.29
N ALA A 378 22.98 -13.13 -5.47
CA ALA A 378 23.99 -12.46 -6.31
C ALA A 378 23.74 -10.96 -6.54
N GLN A 379 22.49 -10.57 -6.81
CA GLN A 379 22.14 -9.15 -7.01
C GLN A 379 22.38 -8.29 -5.76
N ARG A 380 22.07 -8.81 -4.56
CA ARG A 380 22.31 -8.10 -3.31
C ARG A 380 23.80 -8.00 -3.02
N ARG A 381 24.57 -9.07 -3.25
CA ARG A 381 26.04 -9.04 -3.18
C ARG A 381 26.64 -7.97 -4.08
N GLY A 382 26.27 -7.95 -5.37
CA GLY A 382 26.77 -6.92 -6.30
C GLY A 382 26.36 -5.50 -5.92
N THR A 383 25.18 -5.31 -5.32
CA THR A 383 24.75 -4.00 -4.79
C THR A 383 25.62 -3.57 -3.60
N HIS A 384 25.94 -4.53 -2.73
CA HIS A 384 26.79 -4.32 -1.57
C HIS A 384 28.20 -3.89 -1.99
N ILE A 385 28.85 -4.69 -2.84
CA ILE A 385 30.19 -4.43 -3.38
C ILE A 385 30.22 -3.05 -4.05
N GLY A 386 29.23 -2.74 -4.88
CA GLY A 386 29.15 -1.44 -5.55
C GLY A 386 28.94 -0.25 -4.61
N LEU A 387 28.31 -0.44 -3.43
CA LEU A 387 28.19 0.62 -2.43
C LEU A 387 29.52 0.88 -1.72
N LEU A 388 30.22 -0.17 -1.31
CA LEU A 388 31.55 -0.06 -0.70
C LEU A 388 32.54 0.58 -1.68
N ASN A 389 32.57 0.12 -2.94
CA ASN A 389 33.49 0.67 -3.94
C ASN A 389 33.26 2.17 -4.18
N ARG A 390 31.99 2.60 -4.28
CA ARG A 390 31.65 4.04 -4.41
C ARG A 390 32.01 4.84 -3.16
N PHE A 391 31.91 4.25 -1.98
CA PHE A 391 32.32 4.91 -0.75
C PHE A 391 33.84 5.09 -0.70
N PHE A 392 34.62 4.03 -0.96
CA PHE A 392 36.08 4.15 -1.01
C PHE A 392 36.56 5.13 -2.09
N ALA A 393 35.90 5.14 -3.25
CA ALA A 393 36.15 6.15 -4.27
C ALA A 393 35.83 7.57 -3.76
N ALA A 394 34.71 7.77 -3.06
CA ALA A 394 34.35 9.07 -2.50
C ALA A 394 35.30 9.55 -1.40
N VAL A 395 35.73 8.64 -0.50
CA VAL A 395 36.72 8.93 0.55
C VAL A 395 38.01 9.48 -0.06
N ARG A 396 38.52 8.83 -1.12
CA ARG A 396 39.73 9.29 -1.83
C ARG A 396 39.48 10.58 -2.62
N GLN A 397 38.42 10.62 -3.41
CA GLN A 397 38.10 11.77 -4.28
C GLN A 397 37.94 13.06 -3.48
N HIS A 398 37.30 12.98 -2.32
CA HIS A 398 37.06 14.13 -1.46
C HIS A 398 38.09 14.29 -0.34
N ARG A 399 39.12 13.44 -0.30
CA ARG A 399 40.16 13.41 0.75
C ARG A 399 39.57 13.48 2.15
N TRP A 400 38.53 12.68 2.39
CA TRP A 400 37.93 12.58 3.74
C TRP A 400 38.83 11.86 4.72
N ASP A 401 39.68 10.98 4.19
CA ASP A 401 40.73 10.27 4.88
C ASP A 401 41.88 10.02 3.89
N THR A 402 43.12 10.15 4.34
CA THR A 402 44.32 10.00 3.51
C THR A 402 45.04 8.67 3.70
N ASP A 403 44.66 7.90 4.71
CA ASP A 403 45.34 6.68 5.12
C ASP A 403 44.71 5.43 4.48
N LEU A 404 43.51 5.56 3.90
CA LEU A 404 42.89 4.50 3.09
C LEU A 404 43.84 4.03 1.97
N PRO A 405 44.30 2.76 1.98
CA PRO A 405 45.27 2.24 1.02
C PRO A 405 44.80 2.39 -0.42
N ALA A 406 45.71 2.67 -1.35
CA ALA A 406 45.36 2.88 -2.75
C ALA A 406 44.66 1.66 -3.38
N ASP A 407 45.01 0.44 -2.96
CA ASP A 407 44.51 -0.83 -3.45
C ASP A 407 43.17 -1.27 -2.83
N ALA A 408 42.59 -0.50 -1.91
CA ALA A 408 41.26 -0.78 -1.32
C ALA A 408 40.12 -0.50 -2.32
N MET A 409 40.00 -1.34 -3.33
CA MET A 409 39.04 -1.21 -4.42
C MET A 409 38.52 -2.56 -4.90
N PHE A 410 37.32 -2.53 -5.48
CA PHE A 410 36.71 -3.67 -6.15
C PHE A 410 36.73 -3.48 -7.66
N PHE A 411 37.10 -4.53 -8.38
CA PHE A 411 37.17 -4.60 -9.84
C PHE A 411 35.96 -5.31 -10.42
N ALA A 412 35.84 -5.31 -11.75
CA ALA A 412 34.69 -5.88 -12.45
C ALA A 412 34.50 -7.38 -12.14
N GLU A 413 35.59 -8.11 -11.94
CA GLU A 413 35.62 -9.56 -11.69
C GLU A 413 35.13 -9.92 -10.28
N ASP A 414 35.21 -8.98 -9.33
CA ASP A 414 34.72 -9.17 -7.95
C ASP A 414 33.18 -9.21 -7.89
N TYR A 415 32.51 -8.66 -8.90
CA TYR A 415 31.05 -8.65 -8.94
C TYR A 415 30.53 -10.03 -9.34
N PRO A 416 29.53 -10.57 -8.62
CA PRO A 416 28.93 -11.83 -9.02
C PRO A 416 28.31 -11.68 -10.41
N LYS A 417 28.54 -12.68 -11.27
CA LYS A 417 27.89 -12.77 -12.58
C LYS A 417 26.38 -12.61 -12.39
N ARG A 418 25.81 -11.68 -13.14
CA ARG A 418 24.37 -11.47 -13.14
C ARG A 418 23.79 -12.39 -14.21
N ASP A 419 23.03 -13.39 -13.77
CA ASP A 419 22.19 -14.12 -14.71
C ASP A 419 21.21 -13.14 -15.32
N GLU A 420 21.16 -13.09 -16.66
CA GLU A 420 20.16 -12.32 -17.37
C GLU A 420 18.80 -12.97 -17.11
N ARG A 421 18.04 -12.39 -16.17
CA ARG A 421 16.70 -12.89 -15.86
C ARG A 421 15.76 -12.48 -16.99
N LEU A 422 15.04 -13.45 -17.51
CA LEU A 422 13.93 -13.20 -18.42
C LEU A 422 12.89 -12.29 -17.73
N PRO A 423 12.18 -11.42 -18.49
CA PRO A 423 11.05 -10.69 -17.96
C PRO A 423 10.07 -11.63 -17.26
N ARG A 424 9.61 -11.25 -16.08
CA ARG A 424 8.63 -12.03 -15.30
C ARG A 424 7.20 -11.79 -15.76
N ALA A 425 6.98 -11.82 -17.08
CA ALA A 425 5.64 -11.74 -17.66
C ALA A 425 4.79 -12.93 -17.19
N LEU A 426 3.50 -12.67 -17.02
CA LEU A 426 2.53 -13.70 -16.66
C LEU A 426 2.08 -14.45 -17.91
N ALA A 427 1.81 -15.75 -17.78
CA ALA A 427 1.26 -16.56 -18.86
C ALA A 427 -0.15 -16.06 -19.24
N GLU A 428 -0.53 -16.22 -20.52
CA GLU A 428 -1.81 -15.71 -21.03
C GLU A 428 -3.02 -16.41 -20.38
N GLN A 429 -2.91 -17.71 -20.04
CA GLN A 429 -3.93 -18.44 -19.26
C GLN A 429 -4.16 -17.80 -17.88
N VAL A 430 -3.09 -17.37 -17.22
CA VAL A 430 -3.16 -16.69 -15.92
C VAL A 430 -3.77 -15.31 -16.11
N MET A 431 -3.36 -14.58 -17.14
CA MET A 431 -3.94 -13.26 -17.43
C MET A 431 -5.43 -13.32 -17.77
N ALA A 432 -5.88 -14.32 -18.52
CA ALA A 432 -7.30 -14.52 -18.82
C ALA A 432 -8.15 -14.65 -17.54
N GLN A 433 -7.65 -15.38 -16.53
CA GLN A 433 -8.31 -15.46 -15.22
C GLN A 433 -8.27 -14.13 -14.46
N LEU A 434 -7.16 -13.37 -14.55
CA LEU A 434 -6.98 -12.10 -13.83
C LEU A 434 -7.79 -10.94 -14.44
N GLU A 435 -8.00 -10.97 -15.75
CA GLU A 435 -8.75 -9.98 -16.52
C GLU A 435 -10.25 -10.29 -16.60
N ASP A 436 -10.65 -11.49 -16.17
CA ASP A 436 -12.05 -11.91 -16.06
C ASP A 436 -12.86 -10.94 -15.17
N ALA A 437 -14.04 -10.55 -15.66
CA ALA A 437 -14.86 -9.53 -15.03
C ALA A 437 -15.39 -9.96 -13.65
N ASP A 438 -15.75 -11.24 -13.50
CA ASP A 438 -16.24 -11.79 -12.23
C ASP A 438 -15.12 -11.84 -11.20
N ASN A 439 -13.91 -12.22 -11.61
CA ASN A 439 -12.74 -12.16 -10.74
C ASN A 439 -12.41 -10.73 -10.34
N LEU A 440 -12.38 -9.78 -11.27
CA LEU A 440 -12.16 -8.37 -10.93
C LEU A 440 -13.22 -7.82 -9.98
N ALA A 441 -14.48 -8.26 -10.09
CA ALA A 441 -15.57 -7.87 -9.18
C ALA A 441 -15.36 -8.37 -7.74
N ARG A 442 -14.54 -9.41 -7.49
CA ARG A 442 -14.25 -9.95 -6.15
C ARG A 442 -13.30 -9.09 -5.32
N PHE A 443 -12.76 -8.01 -5.85
CA PHE A 443 -12.05 -7.03 -5.02
C PHE A 443 -13.01 -6.41 -3.99
N ALA A 444 -12.67 -6.54 -2.70
CA ALA A 444 -13.50 -6.00 -1.62
C ALA A 444 -13.63 -4.47 -1.63
N ASP A 445 -12.67 -3.76 -2.24
CA ASP A 445 -12.68 -2.30 -2.36
C ASP A 445 -12.43 -1.94 -3.83
N PRO A 446 -13.37 -1.23 -4.49
CA PRO A 446 -13.26 -0.82 -5.89
C PRO A 446 -12.00 -0.01 -6.22
N ALA A 447 -11.40 0.68 -5.24
CA ALA A 447 -10.15 1.40 -5.44
C ALA A 447 -9.00 0.45 -5.82
N TYR A 448 -8.86 -0.69 -5.14
CA TYR A 448 -7.80 -1.66 -5.45
C TYR A 448 -8.03 -2.36 -6.78
N ARG A 449 -9.31 -2.55 -7.17
CA ARG A 449 -9.69 -3.04 -8.51
C ARG A 449 -9.19 -2.09 -9.58
N LEU A 450 -9.54 -0.80 -9.47
CA LEU A 450 -9.13 0.22 -10.44
C LEU A 450 -7.61 0.38 -10.51
N ILE A 451 -6.91 0.40 -9.37
CA ILE A 451 -5.43 0.42 -9.34
C ILE A 451 -4.87 -0.77 -10.15
N THR A 452 -5.44 -1.97 -9.99
CA THR A 452 -4.97 -3.17 -10.69
C THR A 452 -5.22 -3.07 -12.19
N ILE A 453 -6.38 -2.59 -12.62
CA ILE A 453 -6.71 -2.34 -14.04
C ILE A 453 -5.72 -1.33 -14.65
N ILE A 454 -5.44 -0.22 -13.97
CA ILE A 454 -4.45 0.78 -14.41
C ILE A 454 -3.06 0.14 -14.56
N LEU A 455 -2.64 -0.69 -13.61
CA LEU A 455 -1.33 -1.35 -13.69
C LEU A 455 -1.25 -2.34 -14.85
N MET A 456 -2.32 -3.11 -15.11
CA MET A 456 -2.39 -4.06 -16.21
C MET A 456 -2.38 -3.36 -17.58
N ARG A 457 -3.20 -2.32 -17.74
CA ARG A 457 -3.38 -1.62 -19.03
C ARG A 457 -2.28 -0.60 -19.33
N CYS A 458 -1.75 0.07 -18.32
CA CYS A 458 -0.81 1.19 -18.50
C CYS A 458 0.63 0.88 -18.05
N GLY A 459 0.86 -0.21 -17.33
CA GLY A 459 2.23 -0.65 -16.97
C GLY A 459 2.98 0.30 -16.02
N LEU A 460 2.28 1.13 -15.26
CA LEU A 460 2.89 2.04 -14.28
C LEU A 460 3.64 1.25 -13.18
N ARG A 461 4.59 1.91 -12.51
CA ARG A 461 5.10 1.37 -11.23
C ARG A 461 4.02 1.55 -10.18
N ILE A 462 3.90 0.60 -9.26
CA ILE A 462 2.89 0.67 -8.18
C ILE A 462 2.94 1.99 -7.41
N THR A 463 4.13 2.50 -7.10
CA THR A 463 4.28 3.78 -6.40
C THR A 463 3.74 4.95 -7.20
N ASP A 464 3.91 4.94 -8.53
CA ASP A 464 3.42 6.00 -9.41
C ASP A 464 1.90 5.90 -9.57
N ALA A 465 1.35 4.69 -9.73
CA ALA A 465 -0.10 4.46 -9.81
C ALA A 465 -0.84 4.90 -8.54
N LEU A 466 -0.29 4.60 -7.36
CA LEU A 466 -0.89 5.00 -6.08
C LEU A 466 -0.82 6.52 -5.83
N ARG A 467 0.10 7.23 -6.51
CA ARG A 467 0.31 8.68 -6.39
C ARG A 467 -0.29 9.47 -7.56
N LEU A 468 -1.13 8.84 -8.38
CA LEU A 468 -1.88 9.54 -9.41
C LEU A 468 -2.63 10.71 -8.79
N ARG A 469 -2.57 11.86 -9.46
CA ARG A 469 -3.34 13.05 -9.06
C ARG A 469 -4.82 12.84 -9.37
N SER A 470 -5.70 13.56 -8.70
CA SER A 470 -7.14 13.49 -8.99
C SER A 470 -7.47 13.96 -10.41
N ASP A 471 -6.64 14.84 -11.00
CA ASP A 471 -6.73 15.35 -12.37
C ASP A 471 -5.85 14.57 -13.38
N CYS A 472 -5.64 13.27 -13.16
CA CYS A 472 -4.68 12.49 -13.95
C CYS A 472 -5.10 12.17 -15.38
N VAL A 473 -6.33 12.49 -15.81
CA VAL A 473 -6.77 12.26 -17.19
C VAL A 473 -6.71 13.57 -17.96
N VAL A 474 -6.02 13.55 -19.10
CA VAL A 474 -5.93 14.66 -20.06
C VAL A 474 -6.39 14.17 -21.43
N ALA A 475 -6.80 15.08 -22.31
CA ALA A 475 -7.15 14.76 -23.68
C ALA A 475 -6.28 15.57 -24.65
N ASP A 476 -6.04 15.03 -25.84
CA ASP A 476 -5.40 15.78 -26.93
C ASP A 476 -6.40 16.62 -27.74
N ALA A 477 -5.95 17.19 -28.85
CA ALA A 477 -6.78 18.00 -29.74
C ALA A 477 -7.94 17.22 -30.38
N GLU A 478 -7.84 15.90 -30.47
CA GLU A 478 -8.86 15.00 -31.03
C GLU A 478 -9.74 14.40 -29.93
N SER A 479 -9.62 14.89 -28.69
CA SER A 479 -10.31 14.37 -27.51
C SER A 479 -9.94 12.93 -27.11
N ALA A 480 -8.82 12.39 -27.62
CA ALA A 480 -8.35 11.07 -27.22
C ALA A 480 -7.80 11.13 -25.77
N PRO A 481 -8.17 10.20 -24.87
CA PRO A 481 -7.79 10.28 -23.47
C PRO A 481 -6.41 9.66 -23.17
N TYR A 482 -5.66 10.33 -22.30
CA TYR A 482 -4.35 9.91 -21.80
C TYR A 482 -4.30 9.97 -20.28
N LEU A 483 -3.65 8.97 -19.68
CA LEU A 483 -3.29 8.99 -18.27
C LEU A 483 -1.95 9.70 -18.08
N ARG A 484 -1.98 10.84 -17.39
CA ARG A 484 -0.82 11.63 -16.98
C ARG A 484 -0.38 11.27 -15.56
N TYR A 485 0.90 10.95 -15.39
CA TYR A 485 1.48 10.64 -14.08
C TYR A 485 2.90 11.17 -13.94
N LEU A 486 3.30 11.42 -12.69
CA LEU A 486 4.70 11.75 -12.36
C LEU A 486 5.48 10.45 -12.15
N ASN A 487 6.48 10.20 -12.98
CA ASN A 487 7.42 9.11 -12.75
C ASN A 487 8.39 9.53 -11.65
N HIS A 488 8.18 9.07 -10.41
CA HIS A 488 8.98 9.49 -9.26
C HIS A 488 10.41 8.95 -9.30
N LYS A 489 10.64 7.86 -10.04
CA LYS A 489 11.99 7.29 -10.22
C LYS A 489 12.82 8.17 -11.15
N MET A 490 12.21 8.64 -12.24
CA MET A 490 12.87 9.44 -13.27
C MET A 490 12.70 10.95 -13.06
N LYS A 491 11.87 11.36 -12.10
CA LYS A 491 11.54 12.76 -11.76
C LYS A 491 11.02 13.57 -12.96
N ARG A 492 10.11 12.99 -13.75
CA ARG A 492 9.48 13.63 -14.92
C ARG A 492 8.03 13.21 -15.11
N ASP A 493 7.23 14.06 -15.75
CA ASP A 493 5.88 13.69 -16.18
C ASP A 493 5.94 12.70 -17.36
N ALA A 494 4.97 11.78 -17.40
CA ALA A 494 4.79 10.80 -18.44
C ALA A 494 3.30 10.63 -18.76
N LEU A 495 3.03 10.22 -20.00
CA LEU A 495 1.69 10.04 -20.55
C LEU A 495 1.57 8.63 -21.12
N VAL A 496 0.44 7.97 -20.87
CA VAL A 496 0.10 6.68 -21.46
C VAL A 496 -1.30 6.78 -22.06
N PRO A 497 -1.50 6.40 -23.34
CA PRO A 497 -2.83 6.33 -23.93
C PRO A 497 -3.73 5.40 -23.13
N ILE A 498 -5.01 5.77 -22.95
CA ILE A 498 -6.01 4.93 -22.29
C ILE A 498 -7.25 4.79 -23.17
N ASP A 499 -8.01 3.73 -22.94
CA ASP A 499 -9.32 3.56 -23.55
C ASP A 499 -10.41 4.33 -22.79
N GLU A 500 -11.57 4.47 -23.45
CA GLU A 500 -12.71 5.21 -22.92
C GLU A 500 -13.30 4.57 -21.64
N GLN A 501 -13.30 3.24 -21.59
CA GLN A 501 -13.77 2.50 -20.42
C GLN A 501 -12.93 2.83 -19.17
N LEU A 502 -11.60 2.92 -19.31
CA LEU A 502 -10.72 3.28 -18.20
C LEU A 502 -10.91 4.74 -17.78
N ARG A 503 -11.16 5.65 -18.73
CA ARG A 503 -11.53 7.05 -18.44
C ARG A 503 -12.80 7.11 -17.58
N GLU A 504 -13.83 6.35 -17.94
CA GLU A 504 -15.09 6.28 -17.20
C GLU A 504 -14.91 5.69 -15.79
N LEU A 505 -14.15 4.60 -15.65
CA LEU A 505 -13.85 4.01 -14.33
C LEU A 505 -13.12 4.99 -13.41
N ILE A 506 -12.19 5.79 -13.96
CA ILE A 506 -11.51 6.85 -13.20
C ILE A 506 -12.50 7.95 -12.78
N ALA A 507 -13.41 8.36 -13.68
CA ALA A 507 -14.43 9.35 -13.37
C ALA A 507 -15.41 8.87 -12.28
N GLU A 508 -15.88 7.62 -12.37
CA GLU A 508 -16.73 6.99 -11.36
C GLU A 508 -16.03 6.96 -9.99
N HIS A 509 -14.76 6.56 -9.96
CA HIS A 509 -13.98 6.53 -8.73
C HIS A 509 -13.79 7.93 -8.11
N ARG A 510 -13.59 8.96 -8.94
CA ARG A 510 -13.52 10.36 -8.47
C ARG A 510 -14.85 10.81 -7.86
N ASN A 511 -15.98 10.44 -8.46
CA ASN A 511 -17.31 10.75 -7.93
C ASN A 511 -17.57 10.05 -6.60
N HIS A 512 -17.16 8.78 -6.45
CA HIS A 512 -17.24 8.09 -5.16
C HIS A 512 -16.35 8.75 -4.11
N THR A 513 -15.15 9.17 -4.51
CA THR A 513 -14.19 9.84 -3.62
C THR A 513 -14.73 11.20 -3.16
N SER A 514 -15.42 11.96 -4.01
CA SER A 514 -15.99 13.27 -3.65
C SER A 514 -17.16 13.17 -2.66
N GLN A 515 -17.92 12.05 -2.66
CA GLN A 515 -18.94 11.79 -1.63
C GLN A 515 -18.32 11.73 -0.22
N ARG A 516 -17.09 11.22 -0.12
CA ARG A 516 -16.37 11.10 1.14
C ARG A 516 -15.56 12.35 1.49
N TRP A 517 -15.00 13.02 0.49
CA TRP A 517 -14.24 14.27 0.62
C TRP A 517 -14.83 15.35 -0.29
N PRO A 518 -15.90 16.04 0.14
CA PRO A 518 -16.60 17.03 -0.69
C PRO A 518 -15.74 18.24 -1.05
N ALA A 519 -14.76 18.58 -0.21
CA ALA A 519 -13.78 19.63 -0.48
C ALA A 519 -12.75 19.27 -1.58
N GLY A 520 -12.82 18.04 -2.10
CA GLY A 520 -11.88 17.51 -3.10
C GLY A 520 -10.65 16.86 -2.49
N THR A 521 -9.93 16.10 -3.32
CA THR A 521 -8.68 15.43 -2.95
C THR A 521 -7.61 15.68 -4.02
N PRO A 522 -6.34 15.85 -3.64
CA PRO A 522 -5.25 16.05 -4.60
C PRO A 522 -4.83 14.74 -5.29
N VAL A 523 -5.13 13.59 -4.69
CA VAL A 523 -4.75 12.26 -5.18
C VAL A 523 -5.98 11.47 -5.62
N LEU A 524 -5.84 10.63 -6.65
CA LEU A 524 -6.92 9.77 -7.14
C LEU A 524 -7.28 8.67 -6.12
N PHE A 525 -6.28 8.14 -5.40
CA PHE A 525 -6.45 7.02 -4.46
C PHE A 525 -6.12 7.42 -3.01
N PRO A 526 -6.94 8.26 -2.36
CA PRO A 526 -6.71 8.65 -0.97
C PRO A 526 -6.84 7.45 -0.02
N ARG A 527 -5.98 7.36 0.99
CA ARG A 527 -6.07 6.29 1.99
C ARG A 527 -7.38 6.44 2.79
N PRO A 528 -8.11 5.35 3.07
CA PRO A 528 -9.42 5.41 3.72
C PRO A 528 -9.36 5.59 5.24
N THR A 529 -8.19 5.60 5.86
CA THR A 529 -8.05 5.79 7.31
C THR A 529 -6.90 6.73 7.59
N LYS A 530 -6.96 7.39 8.76
CA LYS A 530 -5.92 8.37 9.16
C LYS A 530 -5.73 9.49 8.11
N ASN A 531 -6.77 9.94 7.43
CA ASN A 531 -6.63 10.88 6.30
C ASN A 531 -7.89 11.74 6.22
N ILE A 532 -8.01 12.67 7.16
CA ILE A 532 -9.24 13.47 7.30
C ILE A 532 -9.49 14.24 6.01
N ASP A 533 -8.44 14.84 5.44
CA ASP A 533 -8.56 15.71 4.26
C ASP A 533 -8.33 14.99 2.93
N GLY A 534 -8.16 13.67 2.93
CA GLY A 534 -8.02 12.92 1.67
C GLY A 534 -6.72 13.20 0.91
N THR A 535 -5.72 13.79 1.55
CA THR A 535 -4.47 14.25 0.91
C THR A 535 -3.42 13.15 0.74
N HIS A 536 -3.49 12.10 1.55
CA HIS A 536 -2.48 11.05 1.56
C HIS A 536 -2.92 9.85 0.71
N PRO A 537 -2.08 9.36 -0.21
CA PRO A 537 -2.42 8.20 -1.03
C PRO A 537 -2.38 6.88 -0.26
N ILE A 538 -3.04 5.86 -0.80
CA ILE A 538 -2.89 4.47 -0.37
C ILE A 538 -1.41 4.07 -0.44
N ALA A 539 -0.94 3.35 0.60
CA ALA A 539 0.44 2.89 0.67
C ALA A 539 0.63 1.57 -0.11
N SER A 540 1.81 1.39 -0.73
CA SER A 540 2.14 0.17 -1.49
C SER A 540 1.97 -1.15 -0.69
N PRO A 541 2.36 -1.23 0.61
CA PRO A 541 2.09 -2.42 1.40
C PRO A 541 0.58 -2.74 1.53
N THR A 542 -0.26 -1.71 1.66
CA THR A 542 -1.72 -1.87 1.75
C THR A 542 -2.28 -2.46 0.46
N TYR A 543 -1.89 -1.93 -0.71
CA TYR A 543 -2.26 -2.50 -2.00
C TYR A 543 -1.77 -3.95 -2.15
N ARG A 544 -0.51 -4.23 -1.79
CA ARG A 544 0.05 -5.59 -1.87
C ARG A 544 -0.78 -6.59 -1.06
N MET A 545 -1.23 -6.21 0.14
CA MET A 545 -2.10 -7.08 0.94
C MET A 545 -3.49 -7.24 0.32
N ALA A 546 -4.05 -6.20 -0.29
CA ALA A 546 -5.30 -6.31 -1.04
C ALA A 546 -5.16 -7.26 -2.24
N LEU A 547 -4.06 -7.14 -2.99
CA LEU A 547 -3.74 -8.02 -4.12
C LEU A 547 -3.63 -9.48 -3.69
N LEU A 548 -2.88 -9.78 -2.61
CA LEU A 548 -2.75 -11.16 -2.11
C LEU A 548 -4.10 -11.74 -1.66
N ARG A 549 -4.93 -10.95 -0.98
CA ARG A 549 -6.29 -11.39 -0.59
C ARG A 549 -7.16 -11.66 -1.82
N TRP A 550 -7.11 -10.79 -2.83
CA TRP A 550 -7.87 -10.97 -4.06
C TRP A 550 -7.45 -12.24 -4.81
N LEU A 551 -6.15 -12.47 -5.00
CA LEU A 551 -5.64 -13.69 -5.63
C LEU A 551 -6.10 -14.96 -4.88
N SER A 552 -6.11 -14.91 -3.54
CA SER A 552 -6.60 -16.02 -2.72
C SER A 552 -8.10 -16.26 -2.85
N VAL A 553 -8.92 -15.22 -3.04
CA VAL A 553 -10.38 -15.32 -3.19
C VAL A 553 -10.77 -15.78 -4.61
N CYS A 554 -9.98 -15.43 -5.61
CA CYS A 554 -10.19 -15.86 -6.99
C CYS A 554 -9.68 -17.27 -7.28
N ASP A 555 -8.81 -17.84 -6.43
CA ASP A 555 -8.12 -19.12 -6.65
C ASP A 555 -7.42 -19.18 -8.02
N ILE A 556 -6.66 -18.13 -8.34
CA ILE A 556 -5.95 -18.03 -9.63
C ILE A 556 -4.84 -19.08 -9.70
N ARG A 557 -4.89 -19.93 -10.71
CA ARG A 557 -3.94 -21.05 -10.90
C ARG A 557 -3.15 -20.96 -12.20
N ASP A 558 -1.92 -21.46 -12.18
CA ASP A 558 -1.08 -21.61 -13.37
C ASP A 558 -1.41 -22.88 -14.18
N GLU A 559 -0.65 -23.13 -15.24
CA GLU A 559 -0.79 -24.33 -16.09
C GLU A 559 -0.59 -25.67 -15.34
N HIS A 560 0.01 -25.63 -14.15
CA HIS A 560 0.25 -26.80 -13.30
C HIS A 560 -0.77 -26.91 -12.15
N GLY A 561 -1.81 -26.07 -12.17
CA GLY A 561 -2.83 -26.02 -11.14
C GLY A 561 -2.35 -25.44 -9.81
N GLN A 562 -1.19 -24.79 -9.77
CA GLN A 562 -0.63 -24.20 -8.54
C GLN A 562 -1.11 -22.75 -8.35
N PRO A 563 -1.35 -22.29 -7.11
CA PRO A 563 -1.73 -20.91 -6.83
C PRO A 563 -0.67 -19.91 -7.33
N VAL A 564 -1.11 -18.89 -8.07
CA VAL A 564 -0.20 -17.90 -8.63
C VAL A 564 0.26 -16.91 -7.56
N HIS A 565 1.58 -16.77 -7.43
CA HIS A 565 2.20 -15.70 -6.65
C HIS A 565 2.78 -14.62 -7.56
N LEU A 566 2.10 -13.49 -7.65
CA LEU A 566 2.57 -12.36 -8.46
C LEU A 566 2.87 -11.10 -7.65
N THR A 567 3.77 -10.28 -8.19
CA THR A 567 4.12 -8.96 -7.65
C THR A 567 3.65 -7.85 -8.58
N PRO A 568 3.40 -6.62 -8.08
CA PRO A 568 2.85 -5.54 -8.91
C PRO A 568 3.74 -5.15 -10.12
N HIS A 569 5.03 -5.47 -10.09
CA HIS A 569 5.93 -5.19 -11.21
C HIS A 569 5.72 -6.15 -12.40
N GLN A 570 5.09 -7.31 -12.17
CA GLN A 570 4.80 -8.27 -13.24
C GLN A 570 3.76 -7.74 -14.22
N TRP A 571 2.82 -6.89 -13.80
CA TRP A 571 1.88 -6.22 -14.70
C TRP A 571 2.59 -5.47 -15.83
N ARG A 572 3.61 -4.70 -15.45
CA ARG A 572 4.45 -3.97 -16.39
C ARG A 572 5.25 -4.89 -17.31
N HIS A 573 5.77 -6.00 -16.78
CA HIS A 573 6.47 -6.99 -17.60
C HIS A 573 5.53 -7.65 -18.59
N THR A 574 4.32 -8.04 -18.16
CA THR A 574 3.30 -8.62 -19.03
C THR A 574 2.89 -7.65 -20.13
N LEU A 575 2.63 -6.37 -19.82
CA LEU A 575 2.30 -5.37 -20.82
C LEU A 575 3.44 -5.19 -21.83
N GLY A 576 4.69 -5.02 -21.35
CA GLY A 576 5.86 -4.90 -22.21
C GLY A 576 6.04 -6.09 -23.15
N THR A 577 5.91 -7.31 -22.62
CA THR A 577 5.97 -8.54 -23.41
C THR A 577 4.82 -8.62 -24.42
N ARG A 578 3.57 -8.34 -24.03
CA ARG A 578 2.41 -8.36 -24.92
C ARG A 578 2.54 -7.35 -26.07
N LEU A 579 3.05 -6.15 -25.81
CA LEU A 579 3.26 -5.14 -26.84
C LEU A 579 4.32 -5.58 -27.86
N ILE A 580 5.47 -6.07 -27.39
CA ILE A 580 6.52 -6.58 -28.29
C ILE A 580 6.02 -7.79 -29.09
N ASN A 581 5.26 -8.70 -28.46
CA ASN A 581 4.66 -9.86 -29.13
C ASN A 581 3.56 -9.49 -30.15
N ARG A 582 3.12 -8.23 -30.16
CA ARG A 582 2.20 -7.67 -31.16
C ARG A 582 2.95 -6.77 -32.16
N ASP A 583 4.25 -7.01 -32.31
CA ASP A 583 5.15 -6.28 -33.21
C ASP A 583 5.20 -4.75 -32.99
N VAL A 584 4.83 -4.28 -31.79
CA VAL A 584 4.99 -2.86 -31.44
C VAL A 584 6.49 -2.53 -31.38
N PRO A 585 6.98 -1.51 -32.10
CA PRO A 585 8.40 -1.20 -32.14
C PRO A 585 8.99 -0.98 -30.74
N GLN A 586 10.21 -1.48 -30.51
CA GLN A 586 10.86 -1.40 -29.20
C GLN A 586 10.96 0.03 -28.65
N GLU A 587 11.17 1.01 -29.52
CA GLU A 587 11.18 2.43 -29.14
C GLU A 587 9.81 2.91 -28.64
N VAL A 588 8.72 2.47 -29.26
CA VAL A 588 7.36 2.79 -28.82
C VAL A 588 7.09 2.16 -27.46
N VAL A 589 7.45 0.89 -27.25
CA VAL A 589 7.34 0.22 -25.94
C VAL A 589 8.21 0.90 -24.88
N ARG A 590 9.41 1.37 -25.23
CA ARG A 590 10.29 2.16 -24.34
C ARG A 590 9.57 3.43 -23.87
N ARG A 591 8.89 4.14 -24.77
CA ARG A 591 8.13 5.36 -24.45
C ARG A 591 6.87 5.07 -23.62
N ILE A 592 6.06 4.09 -24.01
CA ILE A 592 4.84 3.69 -23.27
C ILE A 592 5.18 3.29 -21.83
N LEU A 593 6.22 2.47 -21.65
CA LEU A 593 6.63 2.07 -20.31
C LEU A 593 7.40 3.19 -19.59
N ASP A 594 7.87 4.24 -20.27
CA ASP A 594 8.76 5.26 -19.72
C ASP A 594 10.08 4.65 -19.17
N HIS A 595 10.80 3.96 -20.05
CA HIS A 595 12.14 3.44 -19.82
C HIS A 595 13.23 4.45 -20.19
N ASP A 596 14.28 4.49 -19.39
CA ASP A 596 15.40 5.42 -19.59
C ASP A 596 16.31 5.00 -20.75
N SER A 597 16.59 3.70 -20.85
CA SER A 597 17.45 3.14 -21.89
C SER A 597 16.75 2.05 -22.71
N ALA A 598 17.19 1.88 -23.96
CA ALA A 598 16.72 0.80 -24.83
C ALA A 598 17.04 -0.60 -24.26
N GLN A 599 18.13 -0.72 -23.49
CA GLN A 599 18.54 -1.96 -22.81
C GLN A 599 17.49 -2.47 -21.83
N MET A 600 16.72 -1.58 -21.19
CA MET A 600 15.62 -2.01 -20.32
C MET A 600 14.49 -2.70 -21.09
N THR A 601 14.25 -2.29 -22.34
CA THR A 601 13.21 -2.86 -23.21
C THR A 601 13.71 -4.06 -24.00
N SER A 602 15.02 -4.18 -24.28
CA SER A 602 15.59 -5.28 -25.07
C SER A 602 15.37 -6.65 -24.43
N HIS A 603 15.18 -6.70 -23.10
CA HIS A 603 14.82 -7.93 -22.41
C HIS A 603 13.50 -8.53 -22.92
N TYR A 604 12.53 -7.72 -23.36
CA TYR A 604 11.28 -8.21 -23.97
C TYR A 604 11.50 -8.69 -25.40
N ALA A 605 12.31 -7.96 -26.18
CA ALA A 605 12.64 -8.33 -27.56
C ALA A 605 13.28 -9.73 -27.65
N ARG A 606 14.21 -10.06 -26.74
CA ARG A 606 14.81 -11.41 -26.68
C ARG A 606 13.76 -12.52 -26.45
N LEU A 607 12.74 -12.24 -25.63
CA LEU A 607 11.69 -13.20 -25.32
C LEU A 607 10.74 -13.41 -26.51
N HIS A 608 10.41 -12.33 -27.23
CA HIS A 608 9.69 -12.40 -28.49
C HIS A 608 10.46 -13.22 -29.53
N ASP A 609 11.74 -12.92 -29.73
CA ASP A 609 12.60 -13.63 -30.69
C ASP A 609 12.62 -15.14 -30.41
N THR A 610 12.71 -15.52 -29.14
CA THR A 610 12.66 -16.92 -28.72
C THR A 610 11.30 -17.56 -29.03
N THR A 611 10.21 -16.81 -28.82
CA THR A 611 8.83 -17.29 -29.04
C THR A 611 8.54 -17.45 -30.54
N VAL A 612 8.84 -16.44 -31.35
CA VAL A 612 8.65 -16.49 -32.81
C VAL A 612 9.58 -17.53 -33.43
N ARG A 613 10.82 -17.64 -32.96
CA ARG A 613 11.74 -18.70 -33.40
C ARG A 613 11.17 -20.08 -33.11
N ARG A 614 10.66 -20.34 -31.90
CA ARG A 614 10.03 -21.62 -31.55
C ARG A 614 8.81 -21.93 -32.43
N GLN A 615 7.93 -20.95 -32.65
CA GLN A 615 6.77 -21.11 -33.53
C GLN A 615 7.19 -21.37 -34.98
N TRP A 616 8.20 -20.65 -35.45
CA TRP A 616 8.78 -20.85 -36.77
C TRP A 616 9.37 -22.25 -36.89
N GLU A 617 10.23 -22.68 -35.96
CA GLU A 617 10.84 -24.01 -35.95
C GLU A 617 9.77 -25.12 -35.96
N ALA A 618 8.71 -24.98 -35.16
CA ALA A 618 7.61 -25.95 -35.06
C ALA A 618 6.68 -25.97 -36.29
N ALA A 619 6.55 -24.87 -37.02
CA ALA A 619 5.64 -24.81 -38.17
C ALA A 619 6.12 -25.72 -39.32
N ARG A 620 5.20 -26.46 -39.95
CA ARG A 620 5.46 -27.13 -41.23
C ARG A 620 5.59 -26.07 -42.32
N LYS A 621 6.71 -26.04 -43.03
CA LYS A 621 6.95 -25.15 -44.17
C LYS A 621 6.86 -25.96 -45.46
N VAL A 622 6.17 -25.45 -46.46
CA VAL A 622 6.06 -26.08 -47.77
C VAL A 622 6.48 -25.11 -48.87
N ASP A 623 7.04 -25.64 -49.96
CA ASP A 623 7.33 -24.90 -51.18
C ASP A 623 6.12 -24.88 -52.15
N ILE A 624 6.32 -24.32 -53.35
CA ILE A 624 5.30 -24.26 -54.41
C ILE A 624 4.84 -25.63 -54.92
N HIS A 625 5.58 -26.70 -54.63
CA HIS A 625 5.26 -28.07 -55.02
C HIS A 625 4.60 -28.87 -53.88
N GLY A 626 4.41 -28.26 -52.71
CA GLY A 626 3.89 -28.93 -51.51
C GLY A 626 4.94 -29.77 -50.77
N SER A 627 6.22 -29.64 -51.10
CA SER A 627 7.30 -30.39 -50.43
C SER A 627 7.63 -29.76 -49.08
N THR A 628 7.71 -30.56 -48.02
CA THR A 628 8.06 -30.07 -46.68
C THR A 628 9.54 -29.69 -46.61
N ILE A 629 9.83 -28.47 -46.17
CA ILE A 629 11.20 -27.99 -45.97
C ILE A 629 11.60 -28.17 -44.51
N ILE A 630 12.65 -28.96 -44.30
CA ILE A 630 13.23 -29.25 -42.99
C ILE A 630 14.44 -28.34 -42.77
N PHE A 631 14.40 -27.54 -41.71
CA PHE A 631 15.56 -26.82 -41.21
C PHE A 631 16.07 -27.55 -39.98
N ASP A 632 17.36 -27.89 -39.92
CA ASP A 632 17.99 -28.36 -38.69
C ASP A 632 18.12 -27.18 -37.71
N PRO A 633 17.39 -27.17 -36.59
CA PRO A 633 17.42 -26.06 -35.63
C PRO A 633 18.75 -25.98 -34.87
N SER A 634 19.54 -27.06 -34.86
CA SER A 634 20.83 -27.18 -34.16
C SER A 634 22.04 -27.09 -35.09
N GLY A 635 21.80 -26.93 -36.39
CA GLY A 635 22.86 -26.85 -37.38
C GLY A 635 23.64 -25.53 -37.34
N PRO A 636 24.88 -25.49 -37.86
CA PRO A 636 25.75 -24.30 -37.81
C PRO A 636 25.20 -23.06 -38.54
N ILE A 637 24.16 -23.22 -39.38
CA ILE A 637 23.54 -22.15 -40.17
C ILE A 637 22.20 -21.70 -39.57
N ALA A 638 21.69 -22.33 -38.51
CA ALA A 638 20.35 -22.09 -37.96
C ALA A 638 20.11 -20.62 -37.58
N GLU A 639 21.09 -19.95 -36.96
CA GLU A 639 20.99 -18.53 -36.62
C GLU A 639 20.94 -17.62 -37.86
N ALA A 640 21.75 -17.91 -38.87
CA ALA A 640 21.77 -17.15 -40.13
C ALA A 640 20.49 -17.36 -40.94
N ALA A 641 19.93 -18.58 -40.95
CA ALA A 641 18.66 -18.88 -41.59
C ALA A 641 17.49 -18.15 -40.90
N TRP A 642 17.48 -18.13 -39.57
CA TRP A 642 16.52 -17.36 -38.78
C TRP A 642 16.64 -15.85 -39.06
N ALA A 643 17.85 -15.30 -39.06
CA ALA A 643 18.08 -13.89 -39.36
C ALA A 643 17.64 -13.51 -40.79
N LYS A 644 17.96 -14.35 -41.79
CA LYS A 644 17.55 -14.16 -43.19
C LYS A 644 16.02 -14.14 -43.32
N GLN A 645 15.34 -15.08 -42.67
CA GLN A 645 13.88 -15.16 -42.70
C GLN A 645 13.22 -13.96 -42.04
N ARG A 646 13.73 -13.53 -40.89
CA ARG A 646 13.20 -12.36 -40.16
C ARG A 646 13.37 -11.08 -40.97
N LEU A 647 14.52 -10.91 -41.63
CA LEU A 647 14.74 -9.78 -42.53
C LEU A 647 13.81 -9.86 -43.75
N GLY A 648 13.66 -11.04 -44.37
CA GLY A 648 12.74 -11.24 -45.49
C GLY A 648 11.28 -10.88 -45.17
N ARG A 649 10.80 -11.21 -43.96
CA ARG A 649 9.47 -10.78 -43.48
C ARG A 649 9.34 -9.25 -43.39
N ALA A 650 10.40 -8.56 -42.97
CA ALA A 650 10.38 -7.11 -42.81
C ALA A 650 10.50 -6.35 -44.14
N THR A 651 11.22 -6.91 -45.13
CA THR A 651 11.57 -6.19 -46.37
C THR A 651 10.84 -6.69 -47.62
N GLN A 652 10.31 -7.92 -47.61
CA GLN A 652 9.70 -8.58 -48.77
C GLN A 652 8.48 -9.44 -48.34
N ALA A 653 7.58 -8.86 -47.55
CA ALA A 653 6.36 -9.53 -47.09
C ALA A 653 5.46 -9.91 -48.28
N LEU A 654 5.00 -11.17 -48.30
CA LEU A 654 4.04 -11.65 -49.30
C LEU A 654 2.68 -11.88 -48.63
N PRO A 655 1.56 -11.66 -49.35
CA PRO A 655 0.21 -11.81 -48.79
C PRO A 655 -0.16 -13.26 -48.44
N ASN A 656 0.54 -14.24 -49.02
CA ASN A 656 0.23 -15.67 -48.91
C ASN A 656 1.44 -16.53 -48.52
N GLY A 657 2.54 -15.94 -48.04
CA GLY A 657 3.73 -16.68 -47.66
C GLY A 657 4.95 -15.79 -47.42
N TYR A 658 6.13 -16.33 -47.70
CA TYR A 658 7.43 -15.69 -47.45
C TYR A 658 8.34 -15.84 -48.66
N CYS A 659 9.14 -14.81 -48.92
CA CYS A 659 10.16 -14.81 -49.95
C CYS A 659 11.51 -15.28 -49.38
N GLY A 660 12.12 -16.29 -50.00
CA GLY A 660 13.46 -16.78 -49.69
C GLY A 660 14.60 -16.04 -50.40
N LEU A 661 14.28 -15.04 -51.24
CA LEU A 661 15.25 -14.27 -52.02
C LEU A 661 16.20 -13.49 -51.08
N PRO A 662 17.53 -13.49 -51.33
CA PRO A 662 18.46 -12.65 -50.57
C PRO A 662 18.12 -11.16 -50.68
N LEU A 663 18.26 -10.42 -49.58
CA LEU A 663 17.91 -8.99 -49.48
C LEU A 663 18.67 -8.09 -50.45
N GLN A 664 19.88 -8.49 -50.82
CA GLN A 664 20.75 -7.77 -51.77
C GLN A 664 20.23 -7.86 -53.21
N GLN A 665 19.21 -8.68 -53.47
CA GLN A 665 18.59 -8.87 -54.77
C GLN A 665 17.17 -8.32 -54.77
N SER A 666 16.82 -7.59 -55.83
CA SER A 666 15.45 -7.14 -56.07
C SER A 666 14.73 -8.14 -56.97
N CYS A 667 13.48 -8.48 -56.63
CA CYS A 667 12.67 -9.37 -57.47
C CYS A 667 12.32 -8.65 -58.79
N PRO A 668 12.63 -9.23 -59.97
CA PRO A 668 12.29 -8.63 -61.26
C PRO A 668 10.85 -8.94 -61.72
N HIS A 669 10.10 -9.75 -60.96
CA HIS A 669 8.79 -10.26 -61.38
C HIS A 669 7.66 -9.76 -60.48
N ALA A 670 6.65 -9.11 -61.08
CA ALA A 670 5.38 -8.85 -60.41
C ALA A 670 4.50 -10.11 -60.47
N ASN A 671 4.01 -10.58 -59.31
CA ASN A 671 3.02 -11.66 -59.19
C ASN A 671 3.45 -13.09 -59.58
N ALA A 672 4.75 -13.42 -59.54
CA ALA A 672 5.25 -14.77 -59.87
C ALA A 672 5.41 -15.72 -58.67
N CYS A 673 4.99 -15.32 -57.46
CA CYS A 673 5.37 -16.03 -56.22
C CYS A 673 4.90 -17.49 -56.17
N LEU A 674 3.68 -17.78 -56.64
CA LEU A 674 3.13 -19.16 -56.65
C LEU A 674 3.75 -20.07 -57.72
N THR A 675 4.68 -19.56 -58.52
CA THR A 675 5.49 -20.33 -59.46
C THR A 675 6.98 -20.08 -59.24
N CYS A 676 7.35 -19.41 -58.14
CA CYS A 676 8.73 -19.06 -57.81
C CYS A 676 9.33 -20.10 -56.86
N PRO A 677 10.52 -20.66 -57.16
CA PRO A 677 11.17 -21.65 -56.29
C PRO A 677 11.63 -21.04 -54.94
N MET A 678 11.68 -19.71 -54.82
CA MET A 678 12.02 -19.02 -53.58
C MET A 678 10.82 -18.83 -52.65
N PHE A 679 9.61 -19.23 -53.06
CA PHE A 679 8.40 -19.05 -52.25
C PHE A 679 8.25 -20.16 -51.20
N LEU A 680 7.91 -19.74 -49.99
CA LEU A 680 7.74 -20.59 -48.82
C LEU A 680 6.44 -20.22 -48.12
N THR A 681 5.67 -21.19 -47.64
CA THR A 681 4.45 -20.91 -46.87
C THR A 681 4.25 -21.88 -45.71
N THR A 682 3.39 -21.51 -44.78
CA THR A 682 2.98 -22.29 -43.61
C THR A 682 1.45 -22.39 -43.54
N ALA A 683 0.94 -23.22 -42.63
CA ALA A 683 -0.50 -23.38 -42.39
C ALA A 683 -1.20 -22.08 -41.98
N GLU A 684 -0.47 -21.07 -41.48
CA GLU A 684 -0.99 -19.74 -41.18
C GLU A 684 -1.68 -19.06 -42.38
N PHE A 685 -1.22 -19.36 -43.60
CA PHE A 685 -1.75 -18.77 -44.84
C PHE A 685 -2.81 -19.63 -45.54
N LEU A 686 -3.27 -20.73 -44.93
CA LEU A 686 -4.30 -21.61 -45.50
C LEU A 686 -5.55 -20.84 -45.97
N PRO A 687 -6.12 -19.88 -45.19
CA PRO A 687 -7.27 -19.10 -45.65
C PRO A 687 -6.99 -18.32 -46.95
N GLN A 688 -5.80 -17.72 -47.06
CA GLN A 688 -5.37 -16.94 -48.22
C GLN A 688 -5.17 -17.85 -49.43
N HIS A 689 -4.59 -19.04 -49.25
CA HIS A 689 -4.46 -20.03 -50.32
C HIS A 689 -5.82 -20.51 -50.83
N HIS A 690 -6.77 -20.79 -49.93
CA HIS A 690 -8.13 -21.16 -50.33
C HIS A 690 -8.84 -20.04 -51.11
N GLN A 691 -8.72 -18.79 -50.64
CA GLN A 691 -9.29 -17.63 -51.34
C GLN A 691 -8.67 -17.46 -52.73
N GLN A 692 -7.34 -17.52 -52.83
CA GLN A 692 -6.62 -17.34 -54.09
C GLN A 692 -6.89 -18.48 -55.07
N ARG A 693 -7.10 -19.70 -54.58
CA ARG A 693 -7.55 -20.85 -55.38
C ARG A 693 -8.90 -20.59 -56.02
N GLN A 694 -9.87 -20.09 -55.24
CA GLN A 694 -11.21 -19.77 -55.77
C GLN A 694 -11.15 -18.67 -56.83
N GLN A 695 -10.36 -17.63 -56.60
CA GLN A 695 -10.14 -16.56 -57.58
C GLN A 695 -9.48 -17.09 -58.86
N THR A 696 -8.47 -17.97 -58.73
CA THR A 696 -7.76 -18.56 -59.87
C THR A 696 -8.69 -19.42 -60.72
N LEU A 697 -9.61 -20.18 -60.11
CA LEU A 697 -10.65 -20.94 -60.82
C LEU A 697 -11.55 -20.00 -61.64
N GLN A 698 -12.02 -18.90 -61.05
CA GLN A 698 -12.84 -17.91 -61.76
C GLN A 698 -12.10 -17.29 -62.96
N LEU A 699 -10.79 -17.01 -62.81
CA LEU A 699 -9.94 -16.49 -63.88
C LEU A 699 -9.78 -17.50 -65.03
N ILE A 700 -9.57 -18.78 -64.72
CA ILE A 700 -9.49 -19.85 -65.73
C ILE A 700 -10.79 -19.94 -66.51
N THR A 701 -11.93 -20.03 -65.82
CA THR A 701 -13.26 -20.11 -66.47
C THR A 701 -13.51 -18.89 -67.37
N ALA A 702 -13.17 -17.68 -66.92
CA ALA A 702 -13.34 -16.47 -67.71
C ALA A 702 -12.40 -16.42 -68.93
N ALA A 703 -11.15 -16.88 -68.80
CA ALA A 703 -10.18 -16.92 -69.88
C ALA A 703 -10.58 -17.92 -70.97
N GLU A 704 -11.06 -19.11 -70.58
CA GLU A 704 -11.57 -20.14 -71.49
C GLU A 704 -12.79 -19.65 -72.26
N ALA A 705 -13.75 -19.02 -71.58
CA ALA A 705 -14.94 -18.45 -72.23
C ALA A 705 -14.60 -17.36 -73.26
N ARG A 706 -13.46 -16.68 -73.10
CA ARG A 706 -12.96 -15.63 -74.02
C ARG A 706 -11.97 -16.16 -75.07
N GLY A 707 -11.71 -17.46 -75.13
CA GLY A 707 -10.75 -18.07 -76.06
C GLY A 707 -9.27 -17.75 -75.75
N GLN A 708 -8.96 -17.26 -74.55
CA GLN A 708 -7.62 -16.83 -74.14
C GLN A 708 -6.79 -18.02 -73.62
N GLN A 709 -6.45 -18.97 -74.51
CA GLN A 709 -5.82 -20.26 -74.16
C GLN A 709 -4.55 -20.11 -73.31
N ARG A 710 -3.65 -19.20 -73.67
CA ARG A 710 -2.39 -18.97 -72.93
C ARG A 710 -2.62 -18.46 -71.50
N LEU A 711 -3.64 -17.65 -71.29
CA LEU A 711 -3.97 -17.13 -69.96
C LEU A 711 -4.59 -18.22 -69.08
N ALA A 712 -5.42 -19.09 -69.66
CA ALA A 712 -5.97 -20.25 -68.97
C ALA A 712 -4.86 -21.23 -68.55
N GLU A 713 -3.91 -21.52 -69.44
CA GLU A 713 -2.77 -22.40 -69.16
C GLU A 713 -1.89 -21.89 -68.01
N MET A 714 -1.51 -20.61 -68.03
CA MET A 714 -0.71 -20.01 -66.95
C MET A 714 -1.42 -20.09 -65.58
N ASN A 715 -2.73 -19.84 -65.53
CA ASN A 715 -3.49 -19.93 -64.28
C ASN A 715 -3.72 -21.37 -63.82
N ARG A 716 -3.79 -22.36 -64.73
CA ARG A 716 -3.84 -23.78 -64.34
C ARG A 716 -2.57 -24.22 -63.61
N GLN A 717 -1.41 -23.71 -64.01
CA GLN A 717 -0.16 -23.99 -63.28
C GLN A 717 -0.21 -23.40 -61.86
N VAL A 718 -0.72 -22.18 -61.70
CA VAL A 718 -0.90 -21.54 -60.39
C VAL A 718 -1.90 -22.33 -59.53
N LEU A 719 -3.02 -22.76 -60.13
CA LEU A 719 -4.03 -23.59 -59.46
C LEU A 719 -3.45 -24.92 -58.98
N HIS A 720 -2.67 -25.60 -59.81
CA HIS A 720 -2.01 -26.85 -59.45
C HIS A 720 -1.07 -26.69 -58.26
N ASN A 721 -0.26 -25.63 -58.25
CA ASN A 721 0.63 -25.34 -57.13
C ASN A 721 -0.15 -24.99 -55.84
N LEU A 722 -1.25 -24.24 -55.95
CA LEU A 722 -2.16 -23.97 -54.82
C LEU A 722 -2.79 -25.24 -54.26
N ASP A 723 -3.25 -26.17 -55.12
CA ASP A 723 -3.79 -27.45 -54.70
C ASP A 723 -2.73 -28.28 -53.94
N ASN A 724 -1.50 -28.34 -54.44
CA ASN A 724 -0.41 -29.04 -53.78
C ASN A 724 -0.07 -28.42 -52.41
N ILE A 725 0.02 -27.09 -52.33
CA ILE A 725 0.25 -26.36 -51.07
C ILE A 725 -0.85 -26.65 -50.06
N ILE A 726 -2.12 -26.52 -50.46
CA ILE A 726 -3.27 -26.70 -49.57
C ILE A 726 -3.34 -28.15 -49.06
N THR A 727 -3.15 -29.14 -49.95
CA THR A 727 -3.10 -30.56 -49.55
C THR A 727 -1.97 -30.81 -48.56
N ALA A 728 -0.76 -30.32 -48.85
CA ALA A 728 0.40 -30.53 -47.99
C ALA A 728 0.27 -29.86 -46.61
N LEU A 729 -0.44 -28.72 -46.53
CA LEU A 729 -0.66 -28.00 -45.26
C LEU A 729 -1.83 -28.56 -44.43
N ASN A 730 -2.81 -29.21 -45.07
CA ASN A 730 -3.95 -29.84 -44.39
C ASN A 730 -3.66 -31.26 -43.89
N ASP A 731 -2.57 -31.88 -44.34
CA ASP A 731 -2.20 -33.24 -43.95
C ASP A 731 -1.68 -33.28 -42.49
N PRO A 732 -2.38 -33.99 -41.57
CA PRO A 732 -2.06 -34.02 -40.14
C PRO A 732 -0.83 -34.87 -39.79
N GLU A 733 -0.27 -35.65 -40.72
CA GLU A 733 0.92 -36.46 -40.50
C GLU A 733 2.18 -35.79 -41.09
N PRO A 734 3.28 -35.62 -40.31
CA PRO A 734 4.56 -35.20 -40.85
C PRO A 734 5.20 -36.37 -41.63
N GLY A 735 4.78 -36.53 -42.89
CA GLY A 735 5.17 -37.65 -43.75
C GLY A 735 6.68 -37.75 -44.00
N LYS A 736 7.22 -38.95 -43.71
CA LYS A 736 8.53 -39.49 -44.08
C LYS A 736 9.01 -39.01 -45.45
N ALA A 737 10.14 -38.31 -45.49
CA ALA A 737 10.84 -38.00 -46.73
C ALA A 737 11.33 -39.29 -47.41
N LYS A 738 11.00 -39.46 -48.69
CA LYS A 738 11.74 -40.35 -49.59
C LYS A 738 13.08 -39.69 -49.90
N HIS A 739 14.18 -40.30 -49.47
CA HIS A 739 15.50 -39.99 -49.99
C HIS A 739 15.58 -40.38 -51.47
N ALA A 740 15.97 -39.43 -52.32
CA ALA A 740 16.53 -39.72 -53.64
C ALA A 740 17.53 -38.63 -54.03
N GLY A 741 18.79 -39.06 -54.19
CA GLY A 741 19.81 -38.54 -55.12
C GLY A 741 20.15 -37.07 -55.10
#